data_AF-A0A8D1HQC7-F1
#
_entry.id   AF-A0A8D1HQC7-F1
#
_cell.length_a   1.000
_cell.length_b   1.000
_cell.length_c   1.000
_cell.angle_alpha   90.00
_cell.angle_beta   90.00
_cell.angle_gamma   90.00
#
_symmetry.space_group_name_H-M   'P 1'
#
loop_
_entity.id
_entity.type
_entity.pdbx_description
1 polymer ?
#
loop_
_entity_poly.entity_id
_entity_poly.type
_entity_poly.pdbx_seq_one_letter_code
_entity_poly.pdbx_strand_id
1 'polypeptide(L)'
;MDQESLQGALQQKVFPLGAQHRQSPGSSYTSLDFDEQPPGTEGPAAQEPESDGGTSEGATPSFLDRIQQLSMAEEGGLVERMESEGSDEAEEDRSQLVVLDPDHPLMIRFQAALKNYLNRQIENVKLELQELGVATKQSRVQRQELGVDLYGVQQHLARLQMQLEKNHDRHSIAACARRQKEEELQSVRLLYARTCETANEERKKLAALQTEMETLALHLFYMQNMDQDVRDDILIMKHVVKKSEAERSRAELEKQQQDLHVDQLTTRANQLEEQTALFEAQYHAQVEDTRMLRKAVNEACMEIDTINVEKKRILQQWATSLVGMKHRDEAHRTIQEALSECQHQAKSMDGELEAYKKSIVKEEEKNEKLASILNRAETEASLMQKLTAQCLAKEEALQNEFSTYRLTLLDTEDALGKAQMTLHQTIQHELELRRKMEASIVEKLQEHMTSNKMTKYFHQLILKLQKEKTNLVTHLSKIDGDIAQATLDMTNTSCRLDRHQKTLAELDEEVKKVNDLIANSENEISRRTILIERRQGLINFSNKQLEQMVSELGGEEVGPLELEIKRLTKLTEELSASVTRAQVTWLRLQQEMVRATQEREEQLASLDMSKKEMHILEQKKIRTENKIDQEKKEQKEIQRHMRNLDSDLKKLNVLMNRSRCSSEDLQQENLATENEFLRALKASERETIELQEKLNQLSEEKAAVLNSLVEAEHQIMLWEKKIQLAKEMRASVDSETGQTEIRAMKAEVQRMKVKHRQLLKQQEKMIRDMELAVARRETISARAEGQGKLDKRLLTRTDFHHQQAELRRKVRDIHKATEECTKTILELEETQRSLSESLVEKQEQLSKMQSKADELEADLDRLAALKRQNLSTLVALQTRLKHLQAVKDGRYVFLLRNKQSLLSELKRLEDRLGSINNILHHVKEEYPQFQGALLKVSQSITNGLGSPGP
;
A
#
# COMPACT_ATOMS: atom_id res chain seq x y z
N MET A 1 -49.24 -18.45 -37.38
CA MET A 1 -48.17 -18.00 -38.30
C MET A 1 -48.06 -16.48 -38.33
N ASP A 2 -47.63 -15.78 -37.29
CA ASP A 2 -47.49 -16.11 -35.85
C ASP A 2 -47.62 -14.81 -35.01
N GLN A 3 -47.95 -14.97 -33.73
CA GLN A 3 -48.44 -13.91 -32.83
C GLN A 3 -47.36 -12.87 -32.48
N GLU A 4 -47.60 -11.56 -32.57
CA GLU A 4 -48.45 -10.71 -31.68
C GLU A 4 -47.94 -10.62 -30.24
N SER A 5 -47.96 -9.47 -29.55
CA SER A 5 -48.14 -8.06 -29.97
C SER A 5 -47.72 -7.12 -28.81
N LEU A 6 -47.65 -5.80 -29.05
CA LEU A 6 -47.53 -4.80 -27.98
C LEU A 6 -48.91 -4.35 -27.48
N GLN A 7 -49.07 -4.09 -26.18
CA GLN A 7 -49.64 -2.85 -25.59
C GLN A 7 -50.20 -3.07 -24.16
N GLY A 8 -50.44 -1.96 -23.45
CA GLY A 8 -51.64 -1.83 -22.60
C GLY A 8 -51.39 -1.76 -21.10
N ALA A 9 -51.81 -0.66 -20.50
CA ALA A 9 -51.97 -0.52 -19.05
C ALA A 9 -53.34 0.09 -18.75
N LEU A 10 -53.95 -0.25 -17.59
CA LEU A 10 -54.69 0.64 -16.66
C LEU A 10 -55.74 -0.10 -15.79
N GLN A 11 -55.93 0.40 -14.56
CA GLN A 11 -57.16 0.32 -13.71
C GLN A 11 -57.56 -1.06 -13.11
N GLN A 12 -58.18 -1.16 -11.92
CA GLN A 12 -58.27 -0.24 -10.74
C GLN A 12 -58.77 -0.99 -9.47
N LYS A 13 -58.21 -0.68 -8.28
CA LYS A 13 -58.78 -0.91 -6.90
C LYS A 13 -58.98 -2.40 -6.50
N VAL A 14 -59.17 -2.81 -5.23
CA VAL A 14 -59.70 -2.17 -3.99
C VAL A 14 -58.80 -2.46 -2.76
N PHE A 15 -58.85 -1.56 -1.76
CA PHE A 15 -58.16 -1.55 -0.44
C PHE A 15 -59.20 -1.87 0.69
N PRO A 16 -58.85 -2.24 1.95
CA PRO A 16 -58.25 -1.26 2.89
C PRO A 16 -57.45 -1.76 4.14
N LEU A 17 -56.80 -0.79 4.84
CA LEU A 17 -56.54 -0.64 6.30
C LEU A 17 -55.93 -1.83 7.09
N GLY A 18 -54.92 -1.67 7.98
CA GLY A 18 -54.12 -0.53 8.48
C GLY A 18 -53.17 -1.07 9.59
N ALA A 19 -52.29 -0.32 10.28
CA ALA A 19 -51.82 1.07 10.21
C ALA A 19 -50.43 1.21 10.92
N GLN A 20 -49.81 2.41 10.84
CA GLN A 20 -48.91 3.13 11.79
C GLN A 20 -48.25 2.39 12.99
N HIS A 21 -47.06 2.69 13.52
CA HIS A 21 -46.03 3.75 13.34
C HIS A 21 -44.70 3.21 13.98
N ARG A 22 -43.47 3.43 13.47
CA ARG A 22 -42.61 4.65 13.41
C ARG A 22 -41.67 4.84 14.65
N GLN A 23 -40.39 5.10 14.36
CA GLN A 23 -39.36 5.81 15.18
C GLN A 23 -38.67 5.11 16.38
N SER A 24 -37.36 4.89 16.22
CA SER A 24 -36.33 5.21 17.22
C SER A 24 -36.23 6.73 17.43
N PRO A 25 -35.69 7.22 18.56
CA PRO A 25 -34.22 7.40 18.66
C PRO A 25 -33.65 7.04 20.04
N GLY A 26 -32.33 7.14 20.22
CA GLY A 26 -31.67 7.03 21.54
C GLY A 26 -30.75 8.21 21.82
N SER A 27 -30.25 8.36 23.05
CA SER A 27 -29.08 9.21 23.36
C SER A 27 -28.48 8.96 24.76
N SER A 28 -27.23 8.47 24.78
CA SER A 28 -26.10 8.97 25.61
C SER A 28 -26.02 8.81 27.16
N TYR A 29 -24.75 8.62 27.59
CA TYR A 29 -24.10 8.96 28.89
C TYR A 29 -24.34 8.17 30.20
N THR A 30 -23.38 7.26 30.45
CA THR A 30 -22.57 7.11 31.70
C THR A 30 -23.18 7.30 33.09
N SER A 31 -23.13 6.24 33.90
CA SER A 31 -22.49 6.22 35.24
C SER A 31 -22.25 4.77 35.71
N LEU A 32 -21.38 4.59 36.69
CA LEU A 32 -21.24 3.35 37.49
C LEU A 32 -22.01 3.54 38.80
N ASP A 33 -22.62 2.49 39.36
CA ASP A 33 -22.18 1.89 40.63
C ASP A 33 -23.00 0.64 41.05
N PHE A 34 -22.72 0.15 42.25
CA PHE A 34 -22.92 -1.18 42.84
C PHE A 34 -24.35 -1.67 43.18
N ASP A 35 -24.40 -2.98 43.49
CA ASP A 35 -25.33 -3.73 44.35
C ASP A 35 -26.85 -3.80 44.02
N GLU A 36 -27.34 -5.04 43.84
CA GLU A 36 -28.18 -5.69 44.87
C GLU A 36 -28.18 -7.23 44.76
N GLN A 37 -28.66 -7.93 45.80
CA GLN A 37 -28.61 -9.40 45.97
C GLN A 37 -29.99 -10.10 45.76
N PRO A 38 -30.05 -11.45 45.68
CA PRO A 38 -31.21 -12.16 45.11
C PRO A 38 -32.24 -12.66 46.15
N PRO A 39 -33.45 -13.08 45.69
CA PRO A 39 -34.33 -14.00 46.42
C PRO A 39 -33.92 -15.47 46.19
N GLY A 40 -34.16 -16.43 47.08
CA GLY A 40 -34.72 -16.32 48.44
C GLY A 40 -36.02 -17.10 48.67
N THR A 41 -35.93 -18.43 48.88
CA THR A 41 -36.93 -19.36 49.48
C THR A 41 -36.33 -20.77 49.49
N GLU A 42 -36.51 -21.66 50.47
CA GLU A 42 -36.90 -21.50 51.88
C GLU A 42 -36.49 -22.78 52.66
N GLY A 43 -36.58 -22.77 54.00
CA GLY A 43 -36.22 -23.91 54.87
C GLY A 43 -37.37 -24.93 55.09
N PRO A 44 -37.51 -25.59 56.26
CA PRO A 44 -36.72 -25.48 57.50
C PRO A 44 -36.32 -26.90 58.05
N ALA A 45 -35.89 -27.18 59.29
CA ALA A 45 -35.64 -26.38 60.52
C ALA A 45 -34.59 -27.10 61.41
N ALA A 46 -33.88 -26.33 62.27
CA ALA A 46 -33.51 -26.59 63.69
C ALA A 46 -32.90 -27.97 64.13
N GLN A 47 -31.98 -28.04 65.10
CA GLN A 47 -31.68 -27.10 66.20
C GLN A 47 -30.22 -27.23 66.73
N GLU A 48 -29.67 -26.10 67.20
CA GLU A 48 -28.37 -25.88 67.91
C GLU A 48 -28.48 -26.26 69.42
N PRO A 49 -27.49 -26.03 70.35
CA PRO A 49 -26.13 -25.42 70.26
C PRO A 49 -24.97 -26.35 70.71
N GLU A 50 -23.69 -26.13 70.39
CA GLU A 50 -22.71 -25.11 70.86
C GLU A 50 -22.42 -25.02 72.38
N SER A 51 -21.14 -25.15 72.76
CA SER A 51 -20.35 -24.11 73.47
C SER A 51 -18.92 -24.58 73.83
N ASP A 52 -18.01 -23.62 74.03
CA ASP A 52 -16.56 -23.80 74.15
C ASP A 52 -15.99 -23.81 75.58
N GLY A 53 -14.82 -24.45 75.74
CA GLY A 53 -13.66 -23.84 76.41
C GLY A 53 -13.47 -23.88 77.95
N GLY A 54 -12.22 -24.16 78.37
CA GLY A 54 -11.58 -23.42 79.48
C GLY A 54 -11.30 -24.12 80.82
N THR A 55 -10.15 -24.81 80.92
CA THR A 55 -9.21 -24.88 82.09
C THR A 55 -9.70 -24.45 83.49
N SER A 56 -9.51 -25.20 84.58
CA SER A 56 -8.20 -25.51 85.20
C SER A 56 -8.34 -26.33 86.51
N GLU A 57 -7.21 -26.87 87.01
CA GLU A 57 -6.93 -27.35 88.39
C GLU A 57 -7.85 -28.38 89.10
N GLY A 58 -7.23 -29.36 89.78
CA GLY A 58 -7.93 -30.25 90.74
C GLY A 58 -7.36 -31.66 90.83
N ALA A 59 -6.75 -32.00 91.96
CA ALA A 59 -6.07 -33.28 92.20
C ALA A 59 -6.94 -34.54 92.07
N THR A 60 -6.29 -35.65 91.73
CA THR A 60 -6.73 -37.04 92.02
C THR A 60 -6.88 -37.27 93.54
N PRO A 61 -7.62 -38.29 94.04
CA PRO A 61 -7.82 -39.59 93.39
C PRO A 61 -9.20 -40.30 93.53
N SER A 62 -9.33 -41.39 92.77
CA SER A 62 -10.06 -42.64 93.08
C SER A 62 -11.45 -42.58 93.75
N PHE A 63 -12.47 -43.04 93.03
CA PHE A 63 -13.62 -43.70 93.66
C PHE A 63 -14.02 -44.99 92.91
N LEU A 64 -13.29 -46.06 93.20
CA LEU A 64 -13.76 -47.43 92.97
C LEU A 64 -14.27 -47.99 94.30
N ASP A 65 -15.56 -47.79 94.60
CA ASP A 65 -16.26 -48.65 95.56
C ASP A 65 -17.77 -48.68 95.29
N ARG A 66 -18.34 -49.89 95.21
CA ARG A 66 -19.63 -50.12 95.85
C ARG A 66 -19.79 -51.54 96.40
N ILE A 67 -19.33 -51.66 97.66
CA ILE A 67 -19.88 -52.50 98.73
C ILE A 67 -19.43 -53.98 98.66
N GLN A 68 -18.66 -54.53 99.62
CA GLN A 68 -18.87 -54.68 101.09
C GLN A 68 -20.05 -55.63 101.42
N GLN A 69 -20.20 -56.26 102.59
CA GLN A 69 -19.43 -56.46 103.84
C GLN A 69 -19.29 -57.99 104.07
N LEU A 70 -18.40 -58.57 104.88
CA LEU A 70 -17.28 -58.12 105.72
C LEU A 70 -16.33 -59.33 105.98
N SER A 71 -15.26 -59.14 106.77
CA SER A 71 -14.54 -60.21 107.47
C SER A 71 -14.10 -59.75 108.87
N MET A 72 -13.72 -60.70 109.73
CA MET A 72 -13.04 -60.50 111.04
C MET A 72 -13.84 -59.85 112.18
N ALA A 73 -13.86 -60.55 113.32
CA ALA A 73 -13.60 -60.00 114.65
C ALA A 73 -13.08 -61.16 115.54
N GLU A 74 -12.22 -60.86 116.52
CA GLU A 74 -11.68 -61.82 117.49
C GLU A 74 -12.28 -61.58 118.89
N GLU A 75 -11.65 -62.15 119.94
CA GLU A 75 -12.03 -62.12 121.36
C GLU A 75 -13.26 -62.99 121.76
N GLY A 76 -13.24 -63.69 122.91
CA GLY A 76 -12.10 -63.92 123.82
C GLY A 76 -12.47 -64.60 125.14
N GLY A 77 -11.91 -65.80 125.40
CA GLY A 77 -12.04 -66.50 126.70
C GLY A 77 -13.46 -67.05 127.01
N LEU A 78 -13.72 -67.66 128.18
CA LEU A 78 -12.85 -68.38 129.14
C LEU A 78 -13.78 -69.18 130.08
N VAL A 79 -13.43 -70.41 130.48
CA VAL A 79 -14.23 -71.28 131.40
C VAL A 79 -15.53 -71.77 130.69
N GLU A 80 -16.12 -72.95 130.93
CA GLU A 80 -16.07 -73.87 132.07
C GLU A 80 -15.88 -75.36 131.70
N ARG A 81 -15.63 -76.18 132.73
CA ARG A 81 -15.29 -77.62 132.66
C ARG A 81 -16.33 -78.43 133.41
N MET A 82 -16.98 -79.37 132.72
CA MET A 82 -17.85 -80.41 133.28
C MET A 82 -17.86 -81.57 132.26
N GLU A 83 -17.41 -82.80 132.50
CA GLU A 83 -17.34 -83.62 133.73
C GLU A 83 -18.73 -84.00 134.30
N SER A 84 -19.35 -84.96 133.59
CA SER A 84 -20.39 -85.91 134.04
C SER A 84 -20.15 -87.15 133.17
N GLU A 85 -19.73 -88.34 133.62
CA GLU A 85 -20.06 -89.12 134.83
C GLU A 85 -21.55 -89.43 135.01
N GLY A 86 -21.84 -90.71 135.21
CA GLY A 86 -22.87 -91.18 136.14
C GLY A 86 -24.27 -91.52 135.61
N SER A 87 -24.48 -92.81 135.28
CA SER A 87 -25.71 -93.60 135.59
C SER A 87 -27.07 -93.17 134.98
N ASP A 88 -28.13 -93.98 134.92
CA ASP A 88 -28.32 -95.44 134.78
C ASP A 88 -29.78 -95.66 134.25
N GLU A 89 -30.36 -96.85 134.45
CA GLU A 89 -31.71 -97.30 134.07
C GLU A 89 -31.85 -97.59 132.56
N ALA A 90 -31.68 -98.84 132.11
CA ALA A 90 -32.60 -100.00 132.21
C ALA A 90 -33.66 -100.00 131.08
N GLU A 91 -34.11 -101.15 130.55
CA GLU A 91 -34.08 -102.53 131.06
C GLU A 91 -33.39 -103.57 130.15
N GLU A 92 -33.14 -104.74 130.75
CA GLU A 92 -33.00 -106.11 130.20
C GLU A 92 -32.61 -106.28 128.71
N ASP A 93 -31.50 -106.96 128.41
CA ASP A 93 -31.46 -108.42 128.56
C ASP A 93 -30.22 -108.94 129.32
N ARG A 94 -30.42 -109.81 130.33
CA ARG A 94 -29.32 -110.35 131.16
C ARG A 94 -28.75 -111.65 130.56
N SER A 95 -27.55 -111.56 129.98
CA SER A 95 -26.64 -112.71 129.88
C SER A 95 -25.26 -112.37 130.43
N GLN A 96 -24.85 -113.09 131.49
CA GLN A 96 -23.63 -112.78 132.24
C GLN A 96 -22.38 -113.09 131.42
N LEU A 97 -21.57 -112.08 131.09
CA LEU A 97 -20.17 -112.31 130.73
C LEU A 97 -19.38 -112.69 131.99
N VAL A 98 -19.03 -113.97 132.11
CA VAL A 98 -17.89 -114.38 132.95
C VAL A 98 -16.61 -114.03 132.18
N VAL A 99 -16.17 -112.77 132.31
CA VAL A 99 -14.87 -112.32 131.79
C VAL A 99 -13.77 -112.99 132.61
N LEU A 100 -12.82 -113.63 131.93
CA LEU A 100 -11.59 -114.11 132.57
C LEU A 100 -10.68 -112.92 132.86
N ASP A 101 -10.05 -112.90 134.03
CA ASP A 101 -9.18 -111.81 134.51
C ASP A 101 -8.14 -111.38 133.44
N PRO A 102 -7.76 -110.08 133.36
CA PRO A 102 -6.81 -109.60 132.35
C PRO A 102 -5.47 -110.34 132.34
N ASP A 103 -5.02 -110.80 133.50
CA ASP A 103 -3.78 -111.56 133.70
C ASP A 103 -3.94 -113.09 133.54
N HIS A 104 -5.14 -113.57 133.18
CA HIS A 104 -5.38 -115.00 132.98
C HIS A 104 -4.55 -115.54 131.80
N PRO A 105 -3.77 -116.63 131.95
CA PRO A 105 -2.74 -117.03 130.99
C PRO A 105 -3.25 -117.42 129.58
N LEU A 106 -4.56 -117.55 129.39
CA LEU A 106 -5.18 -117.74 128.07
C LEU A 106 -5.38 -116.43 127.28
N MET A 107 -5.39 -115.26 127.94
CA MET A 107 -5.65 -113.95 127.31
C MET A 107 -4.42 -113.36 126.60
N ILE A 108 -3.21 -113.72 127.05
CA ILE A 108 -1.92 -113.15 126.61
C ILE A 108 -1.75 -113.23 125.08
N ARG A 109 -2.16 -114.35 124.46
CA ARG A 109 -2.06 -114.54 122.99
C ARG A 109 -2.94 -113.56 122.20
N PHE A 110 -4.16 -113.32 122.68
CA PHE A 110 -5.10 -112.38 122.06
C PHE A 110 -4.63 -110.93 122.22
N GLN A 111 -4.17 -110.55 123.43
CA GLN A 111 -3.60 -109.23 123.71
C GLN A 111 -2.38 -108.94 122.81
N ALA A 112 -1.49 -109.92 122.63
CA ALA A 112 -0.32 -109.79 121.75
C ALA A 112 -0.70 -109.63 120.27
N ALA A 113 -1.67 -110.41 119.78
CA ALA A 113 -2.18 -110.29 118.41
C ALA A 113 -2.81 -108.90 118.15
N LEU A 114 -3.65 -108.43 119.07
CA LEU A 114 -4.29 -107.12 118.97
C LEU A 114 -3.28 -105.96 118.98
N LYS A 115 -2.26 -106.03 119.85
CA LYS A 115 -1.18 -105.03 119.93
C LYS A 115 -0.37 -104.94 118.64
N ASN A 116 -0.07 -106.07 118.01
CA ASN A 116 0.68 -106.11 116.75
C ASN A 116 -0.13 -105.56 115.57
N TYR A 117 -1.44 -105.83 115.51
CA TYR A 117 -2.34 -105.24 114.51
C TYR A 117 -2.39 -103.71 114.62
N LEU A 118 -2.61 -103.19 115.84
CA LEU A 118 -2.70 -101.75 116.10
C LEU A 118 -1.40 -101.01 115.75
N ASN A 119 -0.23 -101.58 116.10
CA ASN A 119 1.06 -100.98 115.76
C ASN A 119 1.26 -100.83 114.24
N ARG A 120 0.95 -101.87 113.45
CA ARG A 120 1.07 -101.82 111.97
C ARG A 120 0.15 -100.78 111.34
N GLN A 121 -1.09 -100.68 111.82
CA GLN A 121 -2.04 -99.67 111.36
C GLN A 121 -1.56 -98.25 111.69
N ILE A 122 -0.98 -98.04 112.88
CA ILE A 122 -0.33 -96.77 113.27
C ILE A 122 0.89 -96.46 112.39
N GLU A 123 1.67 -97.45 111.98
CA GLU A 123 2.83 -97.28 111.09
C GLU A 123 2.40 -96.91 109.66
N ASN A 124 1.39 -97.58 109.09
CA ASN A 124 0.83 -97.24 107.78
C ASN A 124 0.31 -95.79 107.74
N VAL A 125 -0.53 -95.40 108.69
CA VAL A 125 -1.11 -94.05 108.75
C VAL A 125 -0.03 -92.96 108.96
N LYS A 126 1.07 -93.28 109.65
CA LYS A 126 2.23 -92.37 109.77
C LYS A 126 2.95 -92.17 108.44
N LEU A 127 3.07 -93.21 107.60
CA LEU A 127 3.67 -93.09 106.27
C LEU A 127 2.77 -92.28 105.33
N GLU A 128 1.47 -92.57 105.29
CA GLU A 128 0.49 -91.80 104.50
C GLU A 128 0.49 -90.31 104.87
N LEU A 129 0.56 -89.99 106.17
CA LEU A 129 0.69 -88.60 106.65
C LEU A 129 2.01 -87.94 106.23
N GLN A 130 3.11 -88.69 106.11
CA GLN A 130 4.39 -88.17 105.62
C GLN A 130 4.35 -87.93 104.11
N GLU A 131 3.80 -88.86 103.33
CA GLU A 131 3.65 -88.71 101.87
C GLU A 131 2.73 -87.53 101.52
N LEU A 132 1.56 -87.43 102.15
CA LEU A 132 0.67 -86.27 102.02
C LEU A 132 1.35 -84.97 102.51
N GLY A 133 2.16 -85.06 103.57
CA GLY A 133 2.97 -83.95 104.08
C GLY A 133 4.09 -83.48 103.15
N VAL A 134 4.57 -84.33 102.23
CA VAL A 134 5.53 -83.97 101.17
C VAL A 134 4.78 -83.43 99.94
N ALA A 135 3.72 -84.10 99.49
CA ALA A 135 2.92 -83.67 98.35
C ALA A 135 2.29 -82.28 98.55
N THR A 136 1.78 -81.99 99.75
CA THR A 136 1.25 -80.66 100.10
C THR A 136 2.33 -79.57 100.17
N LYS A 137 3.59 -79.91 100.48
CA LYS A 137 4.72 -78.95 100.39
C LYS A 137 5.09 -78.70 98.94
N GLN A 138 5.22 -79.74 98.11
CA GLN A 138 5.51 -79.60 96.67
C GLN A 138 4.44 -78.76 95.95
N SER A 139 3.16 -79.03 96.20
CA SER A 139 2.05 -78.25 95.64
C SER A 139 2.06 -76.78 96.09
N ARG A 140 2.46 -76.49 97.33
CA ARG A 140 2.65 -75.10 97.82
C ARG A 140 3.80 -74.38 97.10
N VAL A 141 4.93 -75.05 96.87
CA VAL A 141 6.08 -74.50 96.13
C VAL A 141 5.68 -74.23 94.68
N GLN A 142 5.09 -75.20 93.98
CA GLN A 142 4.60 -75.02 92.60
C GLN A 142 3.59 -73.87 92.47
N ARG A 143 2.70 -73.69 93.46
CA ARG A 143 1.78 -72.54 93.51
C ARG A 143 2.48 -71.20 93.75
N GLN A 144 3.60 -71.18 94.48
CA GLN A 144 4.42 -69.98 94.67
C GLN A 144 5.21 -69.65 93.41
N GLU A 145 5.82 -70.64 92.75
CA GLU A 145 6.51 -70.52 91.46
C GLU A 145 5.57 -69.97 90.38
N LEU A 146 4.41 -70.61 90.17
CA LEU A 146 3.37 -70.11 89.26
C LEU A 146 2.87 -68.70 89.62
N GLY A 147 2.86 -68.33 90.90
CA GLY A 147 2.51 -66.98 91.35
C GLY A 147 3.56 -65.93 90.97
N VAL A 148 4.84 -66.27 91.07
CA VAL A 148 5.97 -65.42 90.65
C VAL A 148 6.01 -65.29 89.13
N ASP A 149 5.85 -66.38 88.39
CA ASP A 149 5.81 -66.37 86.92
C ASP A 149 4.64 -65.54 86.39
N LEU A 150 3.44 -65.71 86.97
CA LEU A 150 2.25 -64.95 86.59
C LEU A 150 2.41 -63.46 86.90
N TYR A 151 3.03 -63.09 88.03
CA TYR A 151 3.38 -61.70 88.33
C TYR A 151 4.45 -61.15 87.35
N GLY A 152 5.43 -61.96 86.95
CA GLY A 152 6.39 -61.63 85.91
C GLY A 152 5.69 -61.32 84.58
N VAL A 153 4.80 -62.20 84.13
CA VAL A 153 3.99 -62.01 82.91
C VAL A 153 3.11 -60.76 83.01
N GLN A 154 2.47 -60.49 84.15
CA GLN A 154 1.73 -59.25 84.39
C GLN A 154 2.63 -58.00 84.26
N GLN A 155 3.85 -58.04 84.81
CA GLN A 155 4.81 -56.94 84.70
C GLN A 155 5.29 -56.75 83.25
N HIS A 156 5.47 -57.82 82.48
CA HIS A 156 5.78 -57.74 81.05
C HIS A 156 4.60 -57.19 80.23
N LEU A 157 3.37 -57.60 80.53
CA LEU A 157 2.16 -57.09 79.88
C LEU A 157 1.97 -55.58 80.14
N ALA A 158 2.14 -55.12 81.38
CA ALA A 158 2.08 -53.69 81.72
C ALA A 158 3.16 -52.86 80.99
N ARG A 159 4.39 -53.39 80.84
CA ARG A 159 5.46 -52.75 80.04
C ARG A 159 5.05 -52.63 78.56
N LEU A 160 4.44 -53.68 77.99
CA LEU A 160 3.99 -53.69 76.60
C LEU A 160 2.80 -52.75 76.36
N GLN A 161 1.85 -52.66 77.29
CA GLN A 161 0.75 -51.69 77.24
C GLN A 161 1.29 -50.25 77.24
N MET A 162 2.17 -49.90 78.18
CA MET A 162 2.82 -48.58 78.22
C MET A 162 3.65 -48.28 76.96
N GLN A 163 4.24 -49.28 76.30
CA GLN A 163 4.92 -49.11 75.01
C GLN A 163 3.93 -48.89 73.86
N LEU A 164 2.80 -49.59 73.86
CA LEU A 164 1.73 -49.43 72.88
C LEU A 164 1.09 -48.04 72.98
N GLU A 165 0.77 -47.58 74.20
CA GLU A 165 0.29 -46.22 74.48
C GLU A 165 1.27 -45.17 73.95
N LYS A 166 2.55 -45.25 74.32
CA LYS A 166 3.59 -44.31 73.84
C LYS A 166 3.77 -44.33 72.32
N ASN A 167 3.49 -45.44 71.65
CA ASN A 167 3.50 -45.52 70.19
C ASN A 167 2.20 -44.99 69.56
N HIS A 168 1.06 -45.14 70.24
CA HIS A 168 -0.21 -44.51 69.86
C HIS A 168 -0.14 -42.99 69.97
N ASP A 169 0.42 -42.46 71.06
CA ASP A 169 0.67 -41.03 71.25
C ASP A 169 1.51 -40.46 70.11
N ARG A 170 2.66 -41.10 69.82
CA ARG A 170 3.55 -40.74 68.69
C ARG A 170 2.82 -40.76 67.35
N HIS A 171 1.99 -41.78 67.10
CA HIS A 171 1.18 -41.86 65.89
C HIS A 171 0.14 -40.75 65.82
N SER A 172 -0.52 -40.40 66.93
CA SER A 172 -1.49 -39.31 67.00
C SER A 172 -0.85 -37.95 66.69
N ILE A 173 0.33 -37.68 67.27
CA ILE A 173 1.11 -36.46 67.04
C ILE A 173 1.55 -36.39 65.57
N ALA A 174 2.06 -37.49 65.01
CA ALA A 174 2.46 -37.56 63.60
C ALA A 174 1.27 -37.36 62.65
N ALA A 175 0.10 -37.94 62.97
CA ALA A 175 -1.11 -37.77 62.18
C ALA A 175 -1.66 -36.33 62.23
N CYS A 176 -1.62 -35.67 63.38
CA CYS A 176 -2.01 -34.27 63.52
C CYS A 176 -1.04 -33.33 62.77
N ALA A 177 0.26 -33.54 62.89
CA ALA A 177 1.26 -32.80 62.12
C ALA A 177 1.10 -33.01 60.61
N ARG A 178 0.73 -34.22 60.17
CA ARG A 178 0.44 -34.50 58.76
C ARG A 178 -0.79 -33.74 58.27
N ARG A 179 -1.91 -33.74 59.03
CA ARG A 179 -3.12 -32.96 58.70
C ARG A 179 -2.82 -31.48 58.57
N GLN A 180 -2.09 -30.90 59.53
CA GLN A 180 -1.68 -29.48 59.48
C GLN A 180 -0.88 -29.17 58.20
N LYS A 181 0.01 -30.06 57.75
CA LYS A 181 0.74 -29.89 56.48
C LYS A 181 -0.11 -30.17 55.23
N GLU A 182 -1.12 -31.04 55.31
CA GLU A 182 -2.13 -31.24 54.27
C GLU A 182 -3.04 -30.01 54.12
N GLU A 183 -3.39 -29.34 55.21
CA GLU A 183 -4.18 -28.10 55.29
C GLU A 183 -3.38 -26.89 54.81
N GLU A 184 -2.13 -26.72 55.27
CA GLU A 184 -1.18 -25.73 54.74
C GLU A 184 -1.02 -25.89 53.22
N LEU A 185 -0.76 -27.10 52.74
CA LEU A 185 -0.62 -27.39 51.31
C LEU A 185 -1.91 -27.08 50.52
N GLN A 186 -3.09 -27.34 51.08
CA GLN A 186 -4.37 -26.96 50.46
C GLN A 186 -4.54 -25.45 50.38
N SER A 187 -4.23 -24.71 51.45
CA SER A 187 -4.30 -23.25 51.44
C SER A 187 -3.32 -22.63 50.42
N VAL A 188 -2.08 -23.14 50.33
CA VAL A 188 -1.09 -22.73 49.33
C VAL A 188 -1.54 -23.07 47.91
N ARG A 189 -2.17 -24.23 47.67
CA ARG A 189 -2.75 -24.60 46.37
C ARG A 189 -3.90 -23.67 45.95
N LEU A 190 -4.78 -23.30 46.88
CA LEU A 190 -5.88 -22.36 46.64
C LEU A 190 -5.37 -20.94 46.37
N LEU A 191 -4.35 -20.49 47.09
CA LEU A 191 -3.67 -19.22 46.82
C LEU A 191 -2.98 -19.24 45.44
N TYR A 192 -2.26 -20.31 45.12
CA TYR A 192 -1.62 -20.49 43.81
C TYR A 192 -2.65 -20.44 42.68
N ALA A 193 -3.74 -21.21 42.78
CA ALA A 193 -4.84 -21.20 41.81
C ALA A 193 -5.39 -19.79 41.58
N ARG A 194 -5.74 -19.07 42.66
CA ARG A 194 -6.18 -17.66 42.60
C ARG A 194 -5.16 -16.75 41.93
N THR A 195 -3.87 -16.89 42.25
CA THR A 195 -2.82 -16.08 41.58
C THR A 195 -2.65 -16.42 40.11
N CYS A 196 -2.87 -17.67 39.69
CA CYS A 196 -2.90 -18.05 38.28
C CYS A 196 -4.15 -17.52 37.57
N GLU A 197 -5.31 -17.50 38.22
CA GLU A 197 -6.54 -16.90 37.72
C GLU A 197 -6.35 -15.40 37.49
N THR A 198 -5.93 -14.64 38.51
CA THR A 198 -5.66 -13.20 38.38
C THR A 198 -4.57 -12.91 37.35
N ALA A 199 -3.48 -13.70 37.29
CA ALA A 199 -2.44 -13.52 36.28
C ALA A 199 -2.95 -13.80 34.85
N ASN A 200 -3.92 -14.72 34.69
CA ASN A 200 -4.57 -14.97 33.41
C ASN A 200 -5.61 -13.90 33.05
N GLU A 201 -6.25 -13.27 34.03
CA GLU A 201 -7.09 -12.08 33.82
C GLU A 201 -6.25 -10.88 33.40
N GLU A 202 -5.12 -10.59 34.07
CA GLU A 202 -4.19 -9.54 33.64
C GLU A 202 -3.61 -9.81 32.25
N ARG A 203 -3.31 -11.07 31.90
CA ARG A 203 -2.94 -11.44 30.51
C ARG A 203 -4.05 -11.15 29.50
N LYS A 204 -5.32 -11.41 29.84
CA LYS A 204 -6.47 -11.07 28.97
C LYS A 204 -6.63 -9.56 28.83
N LYS A 205 -6.49 -8.80 29.93
CA LYS A 205 -6.52 -7.31 29.91
C LYS A 205 -5.39 -6.75 29.07
N LEU A 206 -4.17 -7.26 29.22
CA LEU A 206 -3.01 -6.88 28.40
C LEU A 206 -3.21 -7.22 26.92
N ALA A 207 -3.79 -8.37 26.58
CA ALA A 207 -4.11 -8.73 25.20
C ALA A 207 -5.20 -7.80 24.60
N ALA A 208 -6.22 -7.44 25.37
CA ALA A 208 -7.22 -6.45 24.95
C ALA A 208 -6.61 -5.05 24.76
N LEU A 209 -5.79 -4.59 25.69
CA LEU A 209 -5.07 -3.31 25.57
C LEU A 209 -4.07 -3.31 24.39
N GLN A 210 -3.51 -4.47 24.03
CA GLN A 210 -2.70 -4.62 22.82
C GLN A 210 -3.54 -4.47 21.55
N THR A 211 -4.71 -5.11 21.44
CA THR A 211 -5.59 -4.94 20.28
C THR A 211 -6.22 -3.53 20.21
N GLU A 212 -6.47 -2.89 21.35
CA GLU A 212 -6.83 -1.46 21.43
C GLU A 212 -5.66 -0.57 20.95
N MET A 213 -4.43 -0.84 21.37
CA MET A 213 -3.25 -0.10 20.88
C MET A 213 -3.03 -0.29 19.37
N GLU A 214 -3.22 -1.51 18.85
CA GLU A 214 -3.11 -1.82 17.43
C GLU A 214 -4.21 -1.13 16.60
N THR A 215 -5.47 -1.14 17.06
CA THR A 215 -6.56 -0.42 16.38
C THR A 215 -6.42 1.09 16.47
N LEU A 216 -5.92 1.64 17.59
CA LEU A 216 -5.57 3.07 17.70
C LEU A 216 -4.38 3.44 16.82
N ALA A 217 -3.36 2.59 16.70
CA ALA A 217 -2.24 2.78 15.77
C ALA A 217 -2.72 2.73 14.30
N LEU A 218 -3.65 1.84 13.97
CA LEU A 218 -4.29 1.77 12.66
C LEU A 218 -5.11 3.04 12.36
N HIS A 219 -5.90 3.53 13.33
CA HIS A 219 -6.63 4.79 13.21
C HIS A 219 -5.68 6.00 13.06
N LEU A 220 -4.56 6.03 13.80
CA LEU A 220 -3.54 7.08 13.64
C LEU A 220 -2.87 7.02 12.26
N PHE A 221 -2.56 5.82 11.74
CA PHE A 221 -2.06 5.65 10.39
C PHE A 221 -3.05 6.16 9.33
N TYR A 222 -4.34 5.80 9.45
CA TYR A 222 -5.36 6.34 8.56
C TYR A 222 -5.52 7.87 8.69
N MET A 223 -5.51 8.42 9.91
CA MET A 223 -5.57 9.89 10.10
C MET A 223 -4.32 10.60 9.55
N GLN A 224 -3.13 10.02 9.64
CA GLN A 224 -1.90 10.57 9.05
C GLN A 224 -1.93 10.56 7.52
N ASN A 225 -2.43 9.49 6.92
CA ASN A 225 -2.62 9.43 5.47
C ASN A 225 -3.69 10.45 5.02
N MET A 226 -4.83 10.55 5.70
CA MET A 226 -5.87 11.54 5.40
C MET A 226 -5.39 13.00 5.60
N ASP A 227 -4.57 13.28 6.62
CA ASP A 227 -3.94 14.60 6.81
C ASP A 227 -2.93 14.89 5.68
N GLN A 228 -2.17 13.89 5.21
CA GLN A 228 -1.28 14.06 4.07
C GLN A 228 -2.05 14.28 2.75
N ASP A 229 -3.07 13.47 2.47
CA ASP A 229 -3.95 13.63 1.30
C ASP A 229 -4.62 15.01 1.32
N VAL A 230 -5.15 15.45 2.47
CA VAL A 230 -5.74 16.80 2.62
C VAL A 230 -4.70 17.92 2.48
N ARG A 231 -3.44 17.72 2.91
CA ARG A 231 -2.36 18.69 2.67
C ARG A 231 -2.03 18.81 1.19
N ASP A 232 -1.96 17.69 0.48
CA ASP A 232 -1.66 17.66 -0.95
C ASP A 232 -2.84 18.21 -1.77
N ASP A 233 -4.08 17.92 -1.41
CA ASP A 233 -5.28 18.60 -1.94
C ASP A 233 -5.27 20.10 -1.65
N ILE A 234 -4.85 20.54 -0.46
CA ILE A 234 -4.68 21.97 -0.13
C ILE A 234 -3.55 22.61 -0.97
N LEU A 235 -2.48 21.87 -1.29
CA LEU A 235 -1.43 22.35 -2.19
C LEU A 235 -1.94 22.45 -3.63
N ILE A 236 -2.63 21.43 -4.13
CA ILE A 236 -3.29 21.42 -5.44
C ILE A 236 -4.29 22.59 -5.53
N MET A 237 -5.13 22.78 -4.51
CA MET A 237 -6.07 23.90 -4.43
C MET A 237 -5.35 25.25 -4.42
N LYS A 238 -4.26 25.41 -3.67
CA LYS A 238 -3.43 26.64 -3.72
C LYS A 238 -2.81 26.88 -5.10
N HIS A 239 -2.44 25.82 -5.84
CA HIS A 239 -1.96 25.94 -7.21
C HIS A 239 -3.08 26.27 -8.20
N VAL A 240 -4.28 25.70 -8.04
CA VAL A 240 -5.49 26.01 -8.83
C VAL A 240 -5.93 27.46 -8.58
N VAL A 241 -5.97 27.91 -7.33
CA VAL A 241 -6.27 29.30 -6.96
C VAL A 241 -5.26 30.24 -7.61
N LYS A 242 -3.94 30.04 -7.41
CA LYS A 242 -2.90 30.86 -8.06
C LYS A 242 -2.96 30.87 -9.58
N LYS A 243 -3.33 29.74 -10.19
CA LYS A 243 -3.56 29.66 -11.63
C LYS A 243 -4.78 30.50 -12.03
N SER A 244 -5.89 30.39 -11.32
CA SER A 244 -7.10 31.18 -11.58
C SER A 244 -6.92 32.68 -11.31
N GLU A 245 -6.09 33.06 -10.34
CA GLU A 245 -5.67 34.45 -10.09
C GLU A 245 -4.84 34.99 -11.26
N ALA A 246 -3.90 34.20 -11.78
CA ALA A 246 -3.10 34.57 -12.95
C ALA A 246 -3.92 34.62 -14.26
N GLU A 247 -4.86 33.70 -14.45
CA GLU A 247 -5.80 33.70 -15.58
C GLU A 247 -6.78 34.89 -15.47
N ARG A 248 -7.26 35.20 -14.27
CA ARG A 248 -8.04 36.43 -13.99
C ARG A 248 -7.23 37.69 -14.29
N SER A 249 -5.98 37.80 -13.83
CA SER A 249 -5.19 39.01 -14.07
C SER A 249 -4.88 39.23 -15.56
N ARG A 250 -4.77 38.14 -16.35
CA ARG A 250 -4.68 38.21 -17.81
C ARG A 250 -6.01 38.69 -18.42
N ALA A 251 -7.13 38.11 -18.02
CA ALA A 251 -8.45 38.55 -18.48
C ALA A 251 -8.75 40.02 -18.10
N GLU A 252 -8.28 40.50 -16.95
CA GLU A 252 -8.38 41.90 -16.53
C GLU A 252 -7.49 42.82 -17.39
N LEU A 253 -6.27 42.39 -17.76
CA LEU A 253 -5.41 43.12 -18.71
C LEU A 253 -5.97 43.13 -20.14
N GLU A 254 -6.48 42.00 -20.62
CA GLU A 254 -7.15 41.87 -21.92
C GLU A 254 -8.42 42.73 -21.96
N LYS A 255 -9.20 42.77 -20.87
CA LYS A 255 -10.34 43.68 -20.75
C LYS A 255 -9.89 45.14 -20.74
N GLN A 256 -8.83 45.52 -20.03
CA GLN A 256 -8.31 46.89 -20.06
C GLN A 256 -7.88 47.31 -21.48
N GLN A 257 -7.28 46.40 -22.26
CA GLN A 257 -6.96 46.65 -23.67
C GLN A 257 -8.22 46.80 -24.54
N GLN A 258 -9.26 46.00 -24.28
CA GLN A 258 -10.56 46.13 -24.96
C GLN A 258 -11.28 47.43 -24.58
N ASP A 259 -11.32 47.80 -23.30
CA ASP A 259 -11.90 49.06 -22.81
C ASP A 259 -11.21 50.26 -23.49
N LEU A 260 -9.86 50.29 -23.49
CA LEU A 260 -9.08 51.33 -24.19
C LEU A 260 -9.33 51.35 -25.71
N HIS A 261 -9.60 50.19 -26.33
CA HIS A 261 -9.95 50.15 -27.75
C HIS A 261 -11.39 50.65 -28.00
N VAL A 262 -12.33 50.38 -27.10
CA VAL A 262 -13.69 50.94 -27.14
C VAL A 262 -13.65 52.46 -26.93
N ASP A 263 -12.80 52.98 -26.04
CA ASP A 263 -12.58 54.43 -25.89
C ASP A 263 -12.00 55.06 -27.18
N GLN A 264 -11.05 54.39 -27.85
CA GLN A 264 -10.53 54.83 -29.15
C GLN A 264 -11.59 54.79 -30.27
N LEU A 265 -12.46 53.78 -30.28
CA LEU A 265 -13.52 53.66 -31.28
C LEU A 265 -14.65 54.67 -31.03
N THR A 266 -15.05 54.90 -29.77
CA THR A 266 -16.09 55.87 -29.42
C THR A 266 -15.62 57.31 -29.59
N THR A 267 -14.40 57.66 -29.16
CA THR A 267 -13.84 59.00 -29.46
C THR A 267 -13.73 59.25 -30.97
N ARG A 268 -13.38 58.23 -31.76
CA ARG A 268 -13.37 58.33 -33.23
C ARG A 268 -14.78 58.40 -33.84
N ALA A 269 -15.78 57.73 -33.26
CA ALA A 269 -17.17 57.84 -33.67
C ALA A 269 -17.68 59.27 -33.43
N ASN A 270 -17.49 59.81 -32.23
CA ASN A 270 -17.86 61.18 -31.87
C ASN A 270 -17.19 62.21 -32.82
N GLN A 271 -15.90 62.05 -33.15
CA GLN A 271 -15.21 62.91 -34.12
C GLN A 271 -15.81 62.84 -35.54
N LEU A 272 -16.34 61.68 -35.95
CA LEU A 272 -17.01 61.52 -37.24
C LEU A 272 -18.44 62.07 -37.23
N GLU A 273 -19.15 61.98 -36.09
CA GLU A 273 -20.44 62.62 -35.88
C GLU A 273 -20.31 64.15 -35.87
N GLU A 274 -19.32 64.71 -35.17
CA GLU A 274 -18.97 66.13 -35.19
C GLU A 274 -18.63 66.62 -36.61
N GLN A 275 -17.82 65.87 -37.37
CA GLN A 275 -17.52 66.18 -38.77
C GLN A 275 -18.77 66.11 -39.65
N THR A 276 -19.65 65.13 -39.44
CA THR A 276 -20.91 65.00 -40.19
C THR A 276 -21.82 66.19 -39.92
N ALA A 277 -22.03 66.57 -38.67
CA ALA A 277 -22.83 67.76 -38.29
C ALA A 277 -22.24 69.06 -38.85
N LEU A 278 -20.91 69.20 -38.90
CA LEU A 278 -20.24 70.34 -39.53
C LEU A 278 -20.48 70.38 -41.06
N PHE A 279 -20.43 69.24 -41.74
CA PHE A 279 -20.73 69.16 -43.18
C PHE A 279 -22.22 69.37 -43.49
N GLU A 280 -23.14 68.89 -42.64
CA GLU A 280 -24.57 69.16 -42.75
C GLU A 280 -24.88 70.66 -42.57
N ALA A 281 -24.26 71.32 -41.59
CA ALA A 281 -24.39 72.76 -41.41
C ALA A 281 -23.85 73.56 -42.61
N GLN A 282 -22.70 73.17 -43.17
CA GLN A 282 -22.15 73.77 -44.39
C GLN A 282 -23.05 73.53 -45.61
N TYR A 283 -23.61 72.32 -45.76
CA TYR A 283 -24.55 72.00 -46.83
C TYR A 283 -25.82 72.86 -46.73
N HIS A 284 -26.41 72.99 -45.54
CA HIS A 284 -27.59 73.84 -45.33
C HIS A 284 -27.31 75.32 -45.65
N ALA A 285 -26.13 75.84 -45.29
CA ALA A 285 -25.72 77.20 -45.68
C ALA A 285 -25.61 77.34 -47.21
N GLN A 286 -24.90 76.43 -47.89
CA GLN A 286 -24.76 76.46 -49.35
C GLN A 286 -26.09 76.29 -50.10
N VAL A 287 -27.02 75.48 -49.58
CA VAL A 287 -28.38 75.34 -50.13
C VAL A 287 -29.14 76.66 -50.02
N GLU A 288 -28.98 77.41 -48.91
CA GLU A 288 -29.63 78.70 -48.72
C GLU A 288 -28.98 79.82 -49.56
N ASP A 289 -27.64 79.88 -49.63
CA ASP A 289 -26.92 80.80 -50.51
C ASP A 289 -27.29 80.59 -51.99
N THR A 290 -27.30 79.33 -52.45
CA THR A 290 -27.74 79.02 -53.82
C THR A 290 -29.24 79.27 -54.01
N ARG A 291 -30.07 79.24 -52.97
CA ARG A 291 -31.48 79.65 -53.04
C ARG A 291 -31.60 81.16 -53.20
N MET A 292 -30.80 81.94 -52.49
CA MET A 292 -30.77 83.41 -52.60
C MET A 292 -30.20 83.86 -53.95
N LEU A 293 -29.11 83.27 -54.43
CA LEU A 293 -28.58 83.52 -55.77
C LEU A 293 -29.59 83.18 -56.87
N ARG A 294 -30.34 82.08 -56.74
CA ARG A 294 -31.41 81.74 -57.70
C ARG A 294 -32.58 82.74 -57.71
N LYS A 295 -32.92 83.37 -56.57
CA LYS A 295 -33.89 84.48 -56.54
C LYS A 295 -33.37 85.69 -57.31
N ALA A 296 -32.15 86.15 -56.99
CA ALA A 296 -31.52 87.30 -57.66
C ALA A 296 -31.36 87.09 -59.18
N VAL A 297 -31.03 85.87 -59.63
CA VAL A 297 -30.99 85.53 -61.05
C VAL A 297 -32.39 85.58 -61.69
N ASN A 298 -33.42 85.06 -61.02
CA ASN A 298 -34.80 85.14 -61.53
C ASN A 298 -35.30 86.59 -61.60
N GLU A 299 -34.97 87.41 -60.60
CA GLU A 299 -35.28 88.85 -60.55
C GLU A 299 -34.59 89.59 -61.71
N ALA A 300 -33.30 89.36 -61.93
CA ALA A 300 -32.56 89.91 -63.07
C ALA A 300 -33.10 89.42 -64.44
N CYS A 301 -33.55 88.16 -64.55
CA CYS A 301 -34.21 87.66 -65.75
C CYS A 301 -35.55 88.39 -66.01
N MET A 302 -36.34 88.65 -64.97
CA MET A 302 -37.58 89.43 -65.08
C MET A 302 -37.29 90.88 -65.51
N GLU A 303 -36.25 91.52 -64.98
CA GLU A 303 -35.79 92.84 -65.44
C GLU A 303 -35.41 92.82 -66.93
N ILE A 304 -34.60 91.84 -67.35
CA ILE A 304 -34.20 91.66 -68.76
C ILE A 304 -35.43 91.48 -69.67
N ASP A 305 -36.45 90.74 -69.25
CA ASP A 305 -37.69 90.57 -70.01
C ASP A 305 -38.51 91.87 -70.10
N THR A 306 -38.57 92.68 -69.03
CA THR A 306 -39.21 94.01 -69.12
C THR A 306 -38.47 94.93 -70.10
N ILE A 307 -37.13 94.97 -70.05
CA ILE A 307 -36.30 95.74 -70.99
C ILE A 307 -36.51 95.25 -72.43
N ASN A 308 -36.66 93.94 -72.66
CA ASN A 308 -36.97 93.37 -73.97
C ASN A 308 -38.35 93.77 -74.49
N VAL A 309 -39.36 93.93 -73.61
CA VAL A 309 -40.69 94.45 -73.97
C VAL A 309 -40.62 95.93 -74.34
N GLU A 310 -39.89 96.75 -73.56
CA GLU A 310 -39.69 98.17 -73.87
C GLU A 310 -38.93 98.37 -75.19
N LYS A 311 -37.86 97.60 -75.42
CA LYS A 311 -37.11 97.59 -76.68
C LYS A 311 -38.00 97.27 -77.89
N LYS A 312 -38.91 96.28 -77.77
CA LYS A 312 -39.90 95.97 -78.82
C LYS A 312 -40.86 97.15 -79.07
N ARG A 313 -41.34 97.80 -78.01
CA ARG A 313 -42.22 98.98 -78.10
C ARG A 313 -41.54 100.17 -78.79
N ILE A 314 -40.28 100.45 -78.45
CA ILE A 314 -39.48 101.52 -79.07
C ILE A 314 -39.24 101.22 -80.56
N LEU A 315 -38.91 99.97 -80.92
CA LEU A 315 -38.73 99.57 -82.33
C LEU A 315 -40.01 99.72 -83.16
N GLN A 316 -41.19 99.45 -82.57
CA GLN A 316 -42.49 99.68 -83.22
C GLN A 316 -42.78 101.18 -83.43
N GLN A 317 -42.49 102.02 -82.43
CA GLN A 317 -42.61 103.49 -82.53
C GLN A 317 -41.65 104.08 -83.57
N TRP A 318 -40.43 103.55 -83.67
CA TRP A 318 -39.47 103.94 -84.70
C TRP A 318 -39.92 103.51 -86.10
N ALA A 319 -40.39 102.27 -86.28
CA ALA A 319 -40.87 101.77 -87.56
C ALA A 319 -42.08 102.57 -88.08
N THR A 320 -43.04 102.90 -87.22
CA THR A 320 -44.19 103.76 -87.59
C THR A 320 -43.74 105.19 -87.95
N SER A 321 -42.76 105.74 -87.23
CA SER A 321 -42.16 107.04 -87.57
C SER A 321 -41.45 107.04 -88.92
N LEU A 322 -40.75 105.94 -89.26
CA LEU A 322 -40.06 105.76 -90.54
C LEU A 322 -41.03 105.63 -91.72
N VAL A 323 -42.15 104.91 -91.54
CA VAL A 323 -43.24 104.86 -92.53
C VAL A 323 -43.86 106.24 -92.72
N GLY A 324 -44.07 106.98 -91.63
CA GLY A 324 -44.53 108.38 -91.67
C GLY A 324 -43.54 109.36 -92.34
N MET A 325 -42.26 109.00 -92.46
CA MET A 325 -41.26 109.78 -93.21
C MET A 325 -41.41 109.54 -94.72
N LYS A 326 -41.43 108.27 -95.16
CA LYS A 326 -41.54 107.90 -96.58
C LYS A 326 -42.72 108.55 -97.29
N HIS A 327 -43.88 108.62 -96.65
CA HIS A 327 -45.07 109.27 -97.21
C HIS A 327 -44.88 110.79 -97.45
N ARG A 328 -44.01 111.46 -96.68
CA ARG A 328 -43.65 112.88 -96.92
C ARG A 328 -42.66 113.01 -98.07
N ASP A 329 -41.69 112.09 -98.16
CA ASP A 329 -40.68 112.08 -99.23
C ASP A 329 -41.35 111.84 -100.60
N GLU A 330 -42.32 110.92 -100.66
CA GLU A 330 -43.13 110.65 -101.85
C GLU A 330 -43.98 111.86 -102.25
N ALA A 331 -44.63 112.54 -101.30
CA ALA A 331 -45.39 113.76 -101.55
C ALA A 331 -44.48 114.93 -101.99
N HIS A 332 -43.27 115.05 -101.44
CA HIS A 332 -42.33 116.09 -101.85
C HIS A 332 -41.87 115.90 -103.30
N ARG A 333 -41.60 114.64 -103.69
CA ARG A 333 -41.20 114.30 -105.05
C ARG A 333 -42.27 114.66 -106.10
N THR A 334 -43.55 114.38 -105.87
CA THR A 334 -44.61 114.73 -106.82
C THR A 334 -44.76 116.25 -107.03
N ILE A 335 -44.45 117.04 -106.01
CA ILE A 335 -44.41 118.52 -106.10
C ILE A 335 -43.19 118.99 -106.92
N GLN A 336 -42.02 118.35 -106.79
CA GLN A 336 -40.85 118.66 -107.62
C GLN A 336 -41.08 118.30 -109.10
N GLU A 337 -41.70 117.15 -109.37
CA GLU A 337 -42.05 116.69 -110.72
C GLU A 337 -42.91 117.75 -111.44
N ALA A 338 -44.02 118.19 -110.84
CA ALA A 338 -44.89 119.24 -111.38
C ALA A 338 -44.20 120.61 -111.57
N LEU A 339 -43.30 121.00 -110.66
CA LEU A 339 -42.54 122.25 -110.79
C LEU A 339 -41.62 122.24 -112.02
N SER A 340 -41.08 121.07 -112.39
CA SER A 340 -40.17 120.94 -113.54
C SER A 340 -40.87 121.18 -114.87
N GLU A 341 -42.11 120.69 -115.04
CA GLU A 341 -42.90 120.87 -116.26
C GLU A 341 -43.19 122.35 -116.54
N CYS A 342 -43.58 123.11 -115.50
CA CYS A 342 -43.78 124.56 -115.60
C CYS A 342 -42.52 125.31 -116.04
N GLN A 343 -41.33 124.89 -115.57
CA GLN A 343 -40.05 125.50 -115.99
C GLN A 343 -39.69 125.19 -117.44
N HIS A 344 -40.10 124.04 -117.97
CA HIS A 344 -39.91 123.71 -119.39
C HIS A 344 -40.79 124.57 -120.30
N GLN A 345 -42.04 124.83 -119.91
CA GLN A 345 -42.94 125.70 -120.67
C GLN A 345 -42.43 127.14 -120.75
N ALA A 346 -41.93 127.70 -119.64
CA ALA A 346 -41.34 129.05 -119.62
C ALA A 346 -40.16 129.20 -120.60
N LYS A 347 -39.20 128.25 -120.57
CA LYS A 347 -38.02 128.27 -121.45
C LYS A 347 -38.35 128.18 -122.94
N SER A 348 -39.52 127.64 -123.31
CA SER A 348 -40.00 127.64 -124.70
C SER A 348 -40.36 129.06 -125.16
N MET A 349 -41.07 129.83 -124.32
CA MET A 349 -41.49 131.20 -124.61
C MET A 349 -40.29 132.16 -124.73
N ASP A 350 -39.27 131.99 -123.88
CA ASP A 350 -38.01 132.76 -123.96
C ASP A 350 -37.31 132.60 -125.32
N GLY A 351 -37.35 131.39 -125.90
CA GLY A 351 -36.76 131.09 -127.21
C GLY A 351 -37.42 131.86 -128.37
N GLU A 352 -38.74 132.05 -128.31
CA GLU A 352 -39.49 132.83 -129.29
C GLU A 352 -39.19 134.34 -129.16
N LEU A 353 -39.11 134.85 -127.92
CA LEU A 353 -38.72 136.24 -127.65
C LEU A 353 -37.32 136.58 -128.19
N GLU A 354 -36.33 135.70 -128.00
CA GLU A 354 -34.97 135.88 -128.53
C GLU A 354 -34.91 135.81 -130.07
N ALA A 355 -35.82 135.09 -130.73
CA ALA A 355 -35.93 135.11 -132.18
C ALA A 355 -36.41 136.49 -132.69
N TYR A 356 -37.42 137.09 -132.05
CA TYR A 356 -37.90 138.42 -132.40
C TYR A 356 -36.85 139.52 -132.16
N LYS A 357 -36.14 139.50 -131.02
CA LYS A 357 -35.05 140.46 -130.74
C LYS A 357 -33.98 140.49 -131.84
N LYS A 358 -33.58 139.32 -132.35
CA LYS A 358 -32.59 139.19 -133.43
C LYS A 358 -33.06 139.70 -134.79
N SER A 359 -34.36 139.96 -134.96
CA SER A 359 -34.89 140.64 -136.15
C SER A 359 -34.84 142.15 -136.02
N ILE A 360 -34.94 142.70 -134.81
CA ILE A 360 -34.92 144.16 -134.55
C ILE A 360 -33.51 144.72 -134.79
N VAL A 361 -32.49 144.08 -134.20
CA VAL A 361 -31.07 144.50 -134.34
C VAL A 361 -30.64 144.60 -135.81
N LYS A 362 -31.18 143.74 -136.69
CA LYS A 362 -30.88 143.76 -138.13
C LYS A 362 -31.48 144.94 -138.89
N GLU A 363 -32.49 145.62 -138.34
CA GLU A 363 -32.97 146.90 -138.88
C GLU A 363 -32.20 148.08 -138.27
N GLU A 364 -31.82 148.00 -137.00
CA GLU A 364 -30.95 148.99 -136.33
C GLU A 364 -29.59 149.11 -137.05
N GLU A 365 -28.96 147.97 -137.40
CA GLU A 365 -27.74 147.90 -138.21
C GLU A 365 -27.85 148.54 -139.61
N LYS A 366 -29.05 148.73 -140.16
CA LYS A 366 -29.25 149.46 -141.44
C LYS A 366 -29.36 150.95 -141.19
N ASN A 367 -29.97 151.34 -140.08
CA ASN A 367 -30.18 152.74 -139.70
C ASN A 367 -28.85 153.42 -139.39
N GLU A 368 -27.93 152.75 -138.66
CA GLU A 368 -26.56 153.25 -138.44
C GLU A 368 -25.78 153.50 -139.74
N LYS A 369 -25.96 152.64 -140.75
CA LYS A 369 -25.29 152.78 -142.05
C LYS A 369 -25.78 154.01 -142.82
N LEU A 370 -27.05 154.40 -142.67
CA LEU A 370 -27.57 155.66 -143.23
C LEU A 370 -27.05 156.87 -142.43
N ALA A 371 -27.00 156.77 -141.10
CA ALA A 371 -26.46 157.83 -140.24
C ALA A 371 -24.96 158.10 -140.50
N SER A 372 -24.16 157.07 -140.81
CA SER A 372 -22.73 157.26 -141.13
C SER A 372 -22.51 158.01 -142.44
N ILE A 373 -23.37 157.80 -143.44
CA ILE A 373 -23.35 158.54 -144.72
C ILE A 373 -23.72 160.02 -144.50
N LEU A 374 -24.72 160.29 -143.65
CA LEU A 374 -25.14 161.66 -143.31
C LEU A 374 -24.00 162.45 -142.66
N ASN A 375 -23.37 161.90 -141.62
CA ASN A 375 -22.22 162.50 -140.94
C ASN A 375 -21.06 162.80 -141.90
N ARG A 376 -20.83 161.93 -142.89
CA ARG A 376 -19.76 162.14 -143.88
C ARG A 376 -20.00 163.40 -144.73
N ALA A 377 -21.23 163.58 -145.22
CA ALA A 377 -21.60 164.77 -146.01
C ALA A 377 -21.49 166.07 -145.18
N GLU A 378 -21.89 166.05 -143.90
CA GLU A 378 -21.78 167.21 -143.01
C GLU A 378 -20.31 167.57 -142.71
N THR A 379 -19.43 166.59 -142.51
CA THR A 379 -17.99 166.85 -142.32
C THR A 379 -17.34 167.45 -143.56
N GLU A 380 -17.66 166.95 -144.77
CA GLU A 380 -17.18 167.49 -146.05
C GLU A 380 -17.62 168.97 -146.24
N ALA A 381 -18.87 169.32 -145.90
CA ALA A 381 -19.36 170.71 -145.92
C ALA A 381 -18.63 171.62 -144.92
N SER A 382 -18.35 171.12 -143.70
CA SER A 382 -17.63 171.88 -142.66
C SER A 382 -16.18 172.22 -143.04
N LEU A 383 -15.56 171.42 -143.92
CA LEU A 383 -14.19 171.61 -144.40
C LEU A 383 -14.11 172.77 -145.40
N MET A 384 -15.07 172.86 -146.31
CA MET A 384 -15.17 173.91 -147.34
C MET A 384 -15.28 175.31 -146.74
N GLN A 385 -16.06 175.47 -145.65
CA GLN A 385 -16.16 176.74 -144.91
C GLN A 385 -14.87 177.14 -144.19
N LYS A 386 -14.11 176.16 -143.66
CA LYS A 386 -12.85 176.44 -142.95
C LYS A 386 -11.71 176.79 -143.89
N LEU A 387 -11.67 176.21 -145.09
CA LEU A 387 -10.64 176.50 -146.10
C LEU A 387 -10.80 177.91 -146.69
N THR A 388 -12.02 178.34 -147.01
CA THR A 388 -12.27 179.71 -147.52
C THR A 388 -11.84 180.79 -146.52
N ALA A 389 -12.08 180.59 -145.23
CA ALA A 389 -11.58 181.49 -144.17
C ALA A 389 -10.04 181.49 -144.06
N GLN A 390 -9.37 180.35 -144.31
CA GLN A 390 -7.91 180.27 -144.29
C GLN A 390 -7.24 180.85 -145.55
N CYS A 391 -7.88 180.84 -146.72
CA CYS A 391 -7.33 181.47 -147.92
C CYS A 391 -7.12 182.97 -147.70
N LEU A 392 -8.16 183.67 -147.23
CA LEU A 392 -8.12 185.12 -146.98
C LEU A 392 -7.03 185.52 -145.97
N ALA A 393 -6.85 184.74 -144.90
CA ALA A 393 -5.83 185.00 -143.88
C ALA A 393 -4.41 184.54 -144.26
N LYS A 394 -4.23 183.78 -145.35
CA LYS A 394 -2.92 183.30 -145.79
C LYS A 394 -2.35 184.06 -146.98
N GLU A 395 -3.15 184.70 -147.82
CA GLU A 395 -2.62 185.61 -148.85
C GLU A 395 -1.78 186.74 -148.23
N GLU A 396 -2.19 187.27 -147.07
CA GLU A 396 -1.44 188.29 -146.32
C GLU A 396 -0.11 187.80 -145.70
N ALA A 397 0.06 186.48 -145.52
CA ALA A 397 1.27 185.88 -144.94
C ALA A 397 2.20 185.26 -145.99
N LEU A 398 1.65 184.73 -147.09
CA LEU A 398 2.39 184.04 -148.17
C LEU A 398 3.32 184.97 -148.96
N GLN A 399 3.24 186.29 -148.75
CA GLN A 399 4.15 187.25 -149.36
C GLN A 399 5.57 187.25 -148.75
N ASN A 400 5.78 186.66 -147.55
CA ASN A 400 7.05 186.72 -146.83
C ASN A 400 7.83 185.39 -146.75
N GLU A 401 7.18 184.25 -146.54
CA GLU A 401 7.86 183.00 -146.14
C GLU A 401 8.07 181.96 -147.25
N PHE A 402 7.61 182.21 -148.48
CA PHE A 402 7.83 181.30 -149.63
C PHE A 402 9.31 181.17 -150.09
N SER A 403 10.23 181.83 -149.41
CA SER A 403 11.62 182.07 -149.84
C SER A 403 12.67 181.09 -149.30
N THR A 404 12.39 180.32 -148.23
CA THR A 404 13.45 179.70 -147.41
C THR A 404 13.60 178.17 -147.55
N TYR A 405 12.61 177.36 -147.15
CA TYR A 405 12.85 175.94 -146.83
C TYR A 405 12.34 174.92 -147.86
N ARG A 406 13.07 174.82 -148.97
CA ARG A 406 12.91 173.85 -150.07
C ARG A 406 13.71 172.55 -149.88
N LEU A 407 14.24 172.23 -148.68
CA LEU A 407 15.35 171.27 -148.58
C LEU A 407 15.47 170.51 -147.25
N THR A 408 14.69 169.42 -147.09
CA THR A 408 15.18 168.08 -146.69
C THR A 408 14.03 167.07 -146.68
N LEU A 409 14.23 165.94 -147.37
CA LEU A 409 13.31 164.81 -147.45
C LEU A 409 14.13 163.62 -147.98
N LEU A 410 14.33 162.55 -147.19
CA LEU A 410 14.55 161.14 -147.60
C LEU A 410 14.93 160.26 -146.39
N ASP A 411 14.75 158.95 -146.58
CA ASP A 411 15.27 157.79 -145.83
C ASP A 411 14.79 157.55 -144.37
N THR A 412 14.42 156.33 -143.94
CA THR A 412 14.16 155.04 -144.66
C THR A 412 13.26 154.10 -143.81
N GLU A 413 12.78 153.01 -144.43
CA GLU A 413 12.08 151.86 -143.81
C GLU A 413 13.00 150.60 -143.82
N ASP A 414 12.90 149.67 -142.83
CA ASP A 414 12.83 148.19 -143.06
C ASP A 414 12.82 147.29 -141.78
N ALA A 415 12.50 145.98 -141.97
CA ALA A 415 12.92 144.75 -141.21
C ALA A 415 11.86 143.89 -140.44
N LEU A 416 11.96 142.54 -140.54
CA LEU A 416 11.03 141.54 -139.93
C LEU A 416 11.58 140.08 -139.83
N GLY A 417 11.62 139.46 -138.62
CA GLY A 417 11.37 137.99 -138.39
C GLY A 417 12.48 136.96 -137.94
N LYS A 418 12.07 136.00 -137.06
CA LYS A 418 12.53 134.58 -136.78
C LYS A 418 13.67 134.19 -135.79
N ALA A 419 13.40 133.13 -134.98
CA ALA A 419 14.27 132.28 -134.09
C ALA A 419 13.42 131.10 -133.50
N GLN A 420 13.83 130.15 -132.61
CA GLN A 420 14.87 129.07 -132.67
C GLN A 420 14.48 127.87 -131.71
N MET A 421 15.31 126.82 -131.47
CA MET A 421 14.94 125.57 -130.69
C MET A 421 16.14 124.82 -130.00
N THR A 422 15.91 123.69 -129.30
CA THR A 422 16.79 122.99 -128.29
C THR A 422 17.56 121.70 -128.72
N LEU A 423 18.72 121.33 -128.10
CA LEU A 423 19.17 119.90 -127.83
C LEU A 423 20.52 119.64 -127.05
N HIS A 424 20.64 118.43 -126.43
CA HIS A 424 21.84 117.52 -126.25
C HIS A 424 22.76 117.42 -124.98
N GLN A 425 23.71 116.44 -124.96
CA GLN A 425 24.08 115.55 -123.81
C GLN A 425 25.57 115.04 -123.68
N THR A 426 26.01 114.72 -122.44
CA THR A 426 26.91 113.60 -121.96
C THR A 426 28.45 113.50 -122.22
N ILE A 427 29.11 112.57 -121.47
CA ILE A 427 30.44 111.88 -121.63
C ILE A 427 31.68 112.56 -120.97
N GLN A 428 32.62 111.90 -120.25
CA GLN A 428 32.68 110.62 -119.47
C GLN A 428 34.04 110.43 -118.72
N HIS A 429 34.20 109.30 -117.99
CA HIS A 429 35.44 108.55 -117.66
C HIS A 429 36.13 108.74 -116.28
N GLU A 430 36.72 107.63 -115.79
CA GLU A 430 37.50 107.40 -114.53
C GLU A 430 36.71 107.48 -113.20
N LEU A 431 36.75 106.50 -112.26
CA LEU A 431 37.70 105.40 -112.06
C LEU A 431 37.07 104.17 -111.34
N GLU A 432 36.64 103.15 -112.08
CA GLU A 432 36.36 101.79 -111.56
C GLU A 432 37.55 100.87 -111.91
N LEU A 433 38.33 100.38 -110.93
CA LEU A 433 39.40 99.40 -111.24
C LEU A 433 40.02 98.58 -110.09
N ARG A 434 39.64 98.75 -108.81
CA ARG A 434 40.57 98.43 -107.71
C ARG A 434 40.11 97.53 -106.54
N ARG A 435 39.06 96.71 -106.65
CA ARG A 435 38.56 95.96 -105.46
C ARG A 435 38.18 94.47 -105.50
N LYS A 436 37.94 93.79 -106.63
CA LYS A 436 37.50 92.36 -106.60
C LYS A 436 38.08 91.44 -107.68
N MET A 437 39.37 91.13 -107.52
CA MET A 437 40.07 89.89 -107.91
C MET A 437 41.45 90.03 -107.24
N GLU A 438 41.72 89.49 -106.05
CA GLU A 438 41.21 88.26 -105.44
C GLU A 438 41.62 87.00 -106.23
N ALA A 439 42.79 86.48 -105.84
CA ALA A 439 43.22 85.09 -105.84
C ALA A 439 43.07 84.20 -107.10
N SER A 440 44.20 83.98 -107.78
CA SER A 440 44.73 82.62 -107.98
C SER A 440 46.26 82.67 -107.81
N ILE A 441 46.83 82.12 -106.74
CA ILE A 441 47.15 80.69 -106.44
C ILE A 441 48.63 80.39 -106.77
N VAL A 442 49.30 79.83 -105.75
CA VAL A 442 50.46 78.89 -105.76
C VAL A 442 51.19 78.76 -107.11
N GLU A 443 52.46 79.17 -107.23
CA GLU A 443 53.63 78.41 -106.75
C GLU A 443 54.67 79.32 -106.03
N LYS A 444 55.36 78.88 -104.97
CA LYS A 444 56.52 77.96 -104.93
C LYS A 444 57.61 78.40 -105.92
N LEU A 445 58.87 78.58 -105.55
CA LEU A 445 59.71 77.80 -104.62
C LEU A 445 60.37 78.73 -103.56
N GLN A 446 60.78 78.29 -102.37
CA GLN A 446 61.95 77.42 -102.07
C GLN A 446 63.22 78.03 -102.71
N GLU A 447 64.28 78.40 -101.97
CA GLU A 447 65.06 77.61 -101.00
C GLU A 447 65.58 78.50 -99.82
N HIS A 448 65.83 78.02 -98.58
CA HIS A 448 66.91 77.12 -98.10
C HIS A 448 68.34 77.65 -98.42
N MET A 449 69.37 77.57 -97.57
CA MET A 449 69.58 77.24 -96.14
C MET A 449 70.90 77.93 -95.69
N THR A 450 71.14 78.27 -94.43
CA THR A 450 71.99 77.52 -93.46
C THR A 450 72.16 78.39 -92.18
N SER A 451 71.99 77.91 -90.95
CA SER A 451 72.87 77.04 -90.12
C SER A 451 74.15 77.73 -89.58
N ASN A 452 74.59 77.59 -88.32
CA ASN A 452 73.94 77.34 -87.02
C ASN A 452 74.98 77.69 -85.91
N LYS A 453 74.57 78.14 -84.70
CA LYS A 453 75.47 78.41 -83.56
C LYS A 453 75.32 77.38 -82.41
N MET A 454 75.04 76.13 -82.83
CA MET A 454 74.66 74.98 -82.01
C MET A 454 75.62 74.65 -80.85
N THR A 455 76.91 74.96 -81.01
CA THR A 455 78.01 74.53 -80.12
C THR A 455 77.90 75.04 -78.68
N LYS A 456 77.12 76.09 -78.40
CA LYS A 456 76.95 76.62 -77.03
C LYS A 456 75.95 75.82 -76.17
N TYR A 457 75.02 75.06 -76.77
CA TYR A 457 73.99 74.35 -76.01
C TYR A 457 74.49 73.07 -75.34
N PHE A 458 75.33 72.27 -76.02
CA PHE A 458 75.78 70.98 -75.48
C PHE A 458 76.67 71.11 -74.23
N HIS A 459 77.50 72.15 -74.13
CA HIS A 459 78.32 72.38 -72.94
C HIS A 459 77.46 72.74 -71.71
N GLN A 460 76.32 73.42 -71.90
CA GLN A 460 75.33 73.65 -70.84
C GLN A 460 74.53 72.39 -70.47
N LEU A 461 74.43 71.40 -71.36
CA LEU A 461 73.70 70.16 -71.10
C LEU A 461 74.49 69.17 -70.23
N ILE A 462 75.80 69.06 -70.43
CA ILE A 462 76.69 68.23 -69.59
C ILE A 462 76.69 68.72 -68.14
N LEU A 463 76.70 70.05 -67.93
CA LEU A 463 76.57 70.67 -66.60
C LEU A 463 75.19 70.45 -65.94
N LYS A 464 74.13 70.15 -66.70
CA LYS A 464 72.82 69.79 -66.14
C LYS A 464 72.81 68.38 -65.56
N LEU A 465 73.38 67.40 -66.27
CA LEU A 465 73.46 66.01 -65.79
C LEU A 465 74.33 65.85 -64.53
N GLN A 466 75.41 66.63 -64.39
CA GLN A 466 76.17 66.68 -63.13
C GLN A 466 75.40 67.38 -61.99
N LYS A 467 74.55 68.36 -62.31
CA LYS A 467 73.59 68.94 -61.36
C LYS A 467 72.53 67.93 -60.93
N GLU A 468 71.98 67.11 -61.83
CA GLU A 468 70.96 66.11 -61.47
C GLU A 468 71.50 65.04 -60.50
N LYS A 469 72.75 64.58 -60.69
CA LYS A 469 73.40 63.66 -59.75
C LYS A 469 73.65 64.29 -58.37
N THR A 470 74.01 65.57 -58.30
CA THR A 470 74.18 66.27 -57.01
C THR A 470 72.85 66.64 -56.38
N ASN A 471 71.84 67.00 -57.17
CA ASN A 471 70.47 67.21 -56.71
C ASN A 471 69.94 65.97 -55.98
N LEU A 472 70.11 64.76 -56.55
CA LEU A 472 69.68 63.50 -55.91
C LEU A 472 70.32 63.27 -54.52
N VAL A 473 71.61 63.60 -54.35
CA VAL A 473 72.26 63.56 -53.02
C VAL A 473 71.63 64.60 -52.10
N THR A 474 71.40 65.83 -52.57
CA THR A 474 70.68 66.85 -51.77
C THR A 474 69.22 66.51 -51.51
N HIS A 475 68.59 65.60 -52.27
CA HIS A 475 67.24 65.13 -51.98
C HIS A 475 67.22 64.16 -50.79
N LEU A 476 68.25 63.34 -50.61
CA LEU A 476 68.41 62.54 -49.39
C LEU A 476 68.72 63.45 -48.20
N SER A 477 69.65 64.41 -48.34
CA SER A 477 69.92 65.41 -47.29
C SER A 477 68.72 66.31 -46.97
N LYS A 478 67.81 66.52 -47.93
CA LYS A 478 66.52 67.17 -47.71
C LYS A 478 65.57 66.26 -46.96
N ILE A 479 65.43 64.98 -47.31
CA ILE A 479 64.57 64.04 -46.55
C ILE A 479 65.02 63.93 -45.09
N ASP A 480 66.32 63.84 -44.81
CA ASP A 480 66.85 63.88 -43.44
C ASP A 480 66.54 65.22 -42.75
N GLY A 481 66.65 66.33 -43.50
CA GLY A 481 66.26 67.67 -43.06
C GLY A 481 64.75 67.85 -42.86
N ASP A 482 63.92 67.17 -43.65
CA ASP A 482 62.45 67.20 -43.63
C ASP A 482 61.94 66.34 -42.47
N ILE A 483 62.66 65.26 -42.10
CA ILE A 483 62.43 64.48 -40.88
C ILE A 483 62.82 65.31 -39.64
N ALA A 484 63.97 66.00 -39.67
CA ALA A 484 64.36 66.91 -38.60
C ALA A 484 63.38 68.09 -38.47
N GLN A 485 62.96 68.69 -39.60
CA GLN A 485 61.97 69.76 -39.67
C GLN A 485 60.59 69.28 -39.21
N ALA A 486 60.12 68.09 -39.61
CA ALA A 486 58.88 67.51 -39.12
C ALA A 486 58.93 67.18 -37.62
N THR A 487 60.09 66.83 -37.08
CA THR A 487 60.28 66.65 -35.62
C THR A 487 60.26 68.00 -34.90
N LEU A 488 60.86 69.04 -35.49
CA LEU A 488 60.78 70.41 -35.01
C LEU A 488 59.35 70.97 -35.11
N ASP A 489 58.62 70.66 -36.18
CA ASP A 489 57.24 71.08 -36.39
C ASP A 489 56.26 70.25 -35.55
N MET A 490 56.57 69.01 -35.20
CA MET A 490 55.78 68.23 -34.24
C MET A 490 55.99 68.73 -32.80
N THR A 491 57.21 69.11 -32.43
CA THR A 491 57.49 69.74 -31.12
C THR A 491 57.01 71.18 -31.05
N ASN A 492 57.06 71.93 -32.16
CA ASN A 492 56.51 73.29 -32.28
C ASN A 492 54.97 73.27 -32.35
N THR A 493 54.35 72.33 -33.06
CA THR A 493 52.88 72.15 -33.00
C THR A 493 52.44 71.68 -31.64
N SER A 494 53.18 70.81 -30.94
CA SER A 494 52.92 70.44 -29.55
C SER A 494 53.06 71.63 -28.59
N CYS A 495 54.13 72.41 -28.68
CA CYS A 495 54.32 73.63 -27.88
C CYS A 495 53.29 74.73 -28.23
N ARG A 496 52.85 74.78 -29.49
CA ARG A 496 51.68 75.57 -29.91
C ARG A 496 50.38 74.97 -29.40
N LEU A 497 50.26 73.66 -29.19
CA LEU A 497 49.07 73.02 -28.61
C LEU A 497 48.97 73.36 -27.12
N ASP A 498 50.07 73.26 -26.38
CA ASP A 498 50.21 73.79 -25.02
C ASP A 498 49.89 75.28 -24.94
N ARG A 499 50.39 76.07 -25.90
CA ARG A 499 50.10 77.51 -25.98
C ARG A 499 48.66 77.77 -26.39
N HIS A 500 48.06 76.95 -27.25
CA HIS A 500 46.67 77.03 -27.66
C HIS A 500 45.72 76.56 -26.54
N GLN A 501 46.13 75.62 -25.69
CA GLN A 501 45.43 75.24 -24.45
C GLN A 501 45.51 76.34 -23.41
N LYS A 502 46.67 77.02 -23.27
CA LYS A 502 46.79 78.20 -22.40
C LYS A 502 45.97 79.37 -22.92
N THR A 503 46.01 79.68 -24.22
CA THR A 503 45.11 80.68 -24.79
C THR A 503 43.66 80.22 -24.80
N LEU A 504 43.34 78.92 -24.78
CA LEU A 504 41.96 78.44 -24.59
C LEU A 504 41.52 78.63 -23.15
N ALA A 505 42.35 78.39 -22.15
CA ALA A 505 42.03 78.70 -20.76
C ALA A 505 41.91 80.23 -20.52
N GLU A 506 42.76 81.03 -21.15
CA GLU A 506 42.67 82.50 -21.17
C GLU A 506 41.40 82.96 -21.91
N LEU A 507 41.08 82.37 -23.07
CA LEU A 507 39.85 82.63 -23.83
C LEU A 507 38.60 82.10 -23.14
N ASP A 508 38.66 81.04 -22.33
CA ASP A 508 37.55 80.55 -21.51
C ASP A 508 37.32 81.48 -20.32
N GLU A 509 38.38 82.05 -19.75
CA GLU A 509 38.28 83.13 -18.75
C GLU A 509 37.82 84.46 -19.37
N GLU A 510 38.19 84.76 -20.61
CA GLU A 510 37.63 85.89 -21.36
C GLU A 510 36.19 85.62 -21.79
N VAL A 511 35.82 84.39 -22.17
CA VAL A 511 34.43 83.98 -22.47
C VAL A 511 33.59 83.97 -21.20
N LYS A 512 34.13 83.65 -20.01
CA LYS A 512 33.43 83.89 -18.74
C LYS A 512 33.21 85.37 -18.51
N LYS A 513 34.24 86.23 -18.62
CA LYS A 513 34.09 87.69 -18.46
C LYS A 513 33.17 88.29 -19.51
N VAL A 514 33.18 87.78 -20.74
CA VAL A 514 32.29 88.17 -21.83
C VAL A 514 30.89 87.60 -21.60
N ASN A 515 30.71 86.43 -20.99
CA ASN A 515 29.41 85.92 -20.56
C ASN A 515 28.86 86.69 -19.34
N ASP A 516 29.70 87.16 -18.43
CA ASP A 516 29.32 88.06 -17.35
C ASP A 516 28.96 89.45 -17.90
N LEU A 517 29.72 89.95 -18.89
CA LEU A 517 29.38 91.19 -19.60
C LEU A 517 28.15 91.02 -20.50
N ILE A 518 27.92 89.85 -21.09
CA ILE A 518 26.71 89.50 -21.84
C ILE A 518 25.55 89.44 -20.87
N ALA A 519 25.62 88.71 -19.76
CA ALA A 519 24.58 88.66 -18.74
C ALA A 519 24.29 90.04 -18.14
N ASN A 520 25.31 90.87 -17.89
CA ASN A 520 25.10 92.27 -17.52
C ASN A 520 24.47 93.07 -18.68
N SER A 521 24.84 92.81 -19.93
CA SER A 521 24.23 93.42 -21.11
C SER A 521 22.82 92.89 -21.39
N GLU A 522 22.44 91.68 -20.94
CA GLU A 522 21.13 91.05 -21.04
C GLU A 522 20.22 91.54 -19.90
N ASN A 523 20.78 91.84 -18.73
CA ASN A 523 20.11 92.61 -17.69
C ASN A 523 19.91 94.08 -18.11
N GLU A 524 20.89 94.69 -18.78
CA GLU A 524 20.78 96.03 -19.38
C GLU A 524 19.82 96.04 -20.58
N ILE A 525 19.85 95.01 -21.44
CA ILE A 525 18.95 94.82 -22.57
C ILE A 525 17.55 94.54 -22.05
N SER A 526 17.31 93.65 -21.09
CA SER A 526 15.96 93.43 -20.55
C SER A 526 15.40 94.66 -19.84
N ARG A 527 16.22 95.45 -19.11
CA ARG A 527 15.83 96.79 -18.63
C ARG A 527 15.48 97.73 -19.78
N ARG A 528 16.27 97.73 -20.87
CA ARG A 528 16.00 98.50 -22.09
C ARG A 528 14.83 97.93 -22.88
N THR A 529 14.49 96.65 -22.78
CA THR A 529 13.35 95.98 -23.40
C THR A 529 12.10 96.36 -22.64
N ILE A 530 12.11 96.40 -21.30
CA ILE A 530 11.02 96.97 -20.50
C ILE A 530 10.84 98.48 -20.79
N LEU A 531 11.92 99.22 -21.05
CA LEU A 531 11.86 100.62 -21.48
C LEU A 531 11.35 100.77 -22.93
N ILE A 532 11.75 99.86 -23.82
CA ILE A 532 11.32 99.78 -25.21
C ILE A 532 9.86 99.37 -25.26
N GLU A 533 9.39 98.38 -24.49
CA GLU A 533 7.98 97.99 -24.34
C GLU A 533 7.13 99.16 -23.84
N ARG A 534 7.62 99.97 -22.89
CA ARG A 534 6.94 101.20 -22.45
C ARG A 534 6.91 102.24 -23.57
N ARG A 535 8.00 102.43 -24.30
CA ARG A 535 8.04 103.29 -25.51
C ARG A 535 7.27 102.70 -26.68
N GLN A 536 7.08 101.39 -26.76
CA GLN A 536 6.35 100.65 -27.78
C GLN A 536 4.87 100.64 -27.45
N GLY A 537 4.47 100.74 -26.18
CA GLY A 537 3.11 101.10 -25.80
C GLY A 537 2.76 102.50 -26.30
N LEU A 538 3.68 103.47 -26.16
CA LEU A 538 3.53 104.83 -26.71
C LEU A 538 3.59 104.85 -28.24
N ILE A 539 4.51 104.10 -28.88
CA ILE A 539 4.59 103.98 -30.34
C ILE A 539 3.37 103.22 -30.88
N ASN A 540 2.84 102.20 -30.20
CA ASN A 540 1.62 101.51 -30.61
C ASN A 540 0.37 102.38 -30.41
N PHE A 541 0.39 103.33 -29.47
CA PHE A 541 -0.65 104.36 -29.33
C PHE A 541 -0.58 105.37 -30.49
N SER A 542 0.61 105.92 -30.78
CA SER A 542 0.83 106.80 -31.93
C SER A 542 0.62 106.09 -33.28
N ASN A 543 0.97 104.81 -33.38
CA ASN A 543 0.73 103.98 -34.54
C ASN A 543 -0.74 103.64 -34.69
N LYS A 544 -1.53 103.49 -33.61
CA LYS A 544 -2.99 103.42 -33.74
C LYS A 544 -3.59 104.73 -34.24
N GLN A 545 -3.06 105.88 -33.84
CA GLN A 545 -3.47 107.17 -34.40
C GLN A 545 -3.06 107.31 -35.88
N LEU A 546 -1.88 106.83 -36.27
CA LEU A 546 -1.45 106.77 -37.68
C LEU A 546 -2.24 105.74 -38.49
N GLU A 547 -2.51 104.55 -37.96
CA GLU A 547 -3.35 103.51 -38.58
C GLU A 547 -4.78 104.00 -38.77
N GLN A 548 -5.31 104.84 -37.88
CA GLN A 548 -6.58 105.54 -38.10
C GLN A 548 -6.47 106.50 -39.30
N MET A 549 -5.49 107.41 -39.32
CA MET A 549 -5.32 108.34 -40.46
C MET A 549 -4.94 107.65 -41.78
N VAL A 550 -4.28 106.48 -41.74
CA VAL A 550 -3.94 105.66 -42.93
C VAL A 550 -5.13 104.83 -43.38
N SER A 551 -5.99 104.35 -42.46
CA SER A 551 -7.27 103.72 -42.81
C SER A 551 -8.23 104.73 -43.44
N GLU A 552 -8.15 106.00 -43.04
CA GLU A 552 -8.90 107.12 -43.64
C GLU A 552 -8.35 107.56 -45.02
N LEU A 553 -7.17 107.07 -45.45
CA LEU A 553 -6.51 107.47 -46.70
C LEU A 553 -6.22 106.32 -47.70
N GLY A 554 -6.32 105.04 -47.29
CA GLY A 554 -6.18 103.88 -48.16
C GLY A 554 -4.73 103.45 -48.40
N GLY A 555 -4.34 102.30 -47.85
CA GLY A 555 -2.95 101.82 -47.82
C GLY A 555 -2.31 101.44 -49.17
N GLU A 556 -0.99 101.26 -49.12
CA GLU A 556 -0.04 101.29 -50.26
C GLU A 556 -0.24 100.22 -51.36
N GLU A 557 0.09 100.59 -52.60
CA GLU A 557 0.05 99.70 -53.77
C GLU A 557 1.27 98.76 -53.84
N VAL A 558 1.04 97.45 -54.00
CA VAL A 558 2.10 96.45 -54.26
C VAL A 558 1.92 95.84 -55.65
N GLY A 559 2.99 95.87 -56.46
CA GLY A 559 2.96 95.38 -57.84
C GLY A 559 2.71 93.86 -57.95
N PRO A 560 1.90 93.40 -58.93
CA PRO A 560 1.44 92.00 -59.00
C PRO A 560 2.56 90.96 -59.16
N LEU A 561 3.70 91.33 -59.77
CA LEU A 561 4.85 90.44 -59.91
C LEU A 561 5.47 90.05 -58.55
N GLU A 562 5.44 90.94 -57.55
CA GLU A 562 5.95 90.60 -56.22
C GLU A 562 5.04 89.64 -55.47
N LEU A 563 3.72 89.73 -55.69
CA LEU A 563 2.76 88.79 -55.11
C LEU A 563 2.97 87.38 -55.68
N GLU A 564 3.21 87.26 -56.99
CA GLU A 564 3.48 85.98 -57.62
C GLU A 564 4.82 85.37 -57.16
N ILE A 565 5.87 86.19 -57.00
CA ILE A 565 7.15 85.75 -56.40
C ILE A 565 6.92 85.26 -54.95
N LYS A 566 6.28 86.07 -54.10
CA LYS A 566 5.97 85.72 -52.69
C LYS A 566 5.12 84.44 -52.58
N ARG A 567 4.25 84.18 -53.56
CA ARG A 567 3.46 82.94 -53.67
C ARG A 567 4.32 81.72 -54.04
N LEU A 568 5.19 81.86 -55.04
CA LEU A 568 6.08 80.79 -55.48
C LEU A 568 7.11 80.40 -54.40
N THR A 569 7.66 81.39 -53.67
CA THR A 569 8.58 81.14 -52.55
C THR A 569 7.91 80.28 -51.47
N LYS A 570 6.70 80.65 -51.02
CA LYS A 570 5.91 79.84 -50.06
C LYS A 570 5.65 78.42 -50.55
N LEU A 571 5.31 78.24 -51.83
CA LEU A 571 5.12 76.90 -52.40
C LEU A 571 6.41 76.06 -52.35
N THR A 572 7.58 76.64 -52.62
CA THR A 572 8.86 75.94 -52.45
C THR A 572 9.21 75.67 -50.98
N GLU A 573 8.87 76.57 -50.06
CA GLU A 573 9.05 76.38 -48.61
C GLU A 573 8.17 75.22 -48.11
N GLU A 574 6.88 75.22 -48.44
CA GLU A 574 5.91 74.16 -48.11
C GLU A 574 6.33 72.78 -48.66
N LEU A 575 6.82 72.73 -49.90
CA LEU A 575 7.36 71.51 -50.50
C LEU A 575 8.66 71.05 -49.81
N SER A 576 9.58 71.96 -49.49
CA SER A 576 10.79 71.59 -48.74
C SER A 576 10.47 71.08 -47.31
N ALA A 577 9.46 71.68 -46.67
CA ALA A 577 8.94 71.27 -45.38
C ALA A 577 8.22 69.90 -45.45
N SER A 578 7.64 69.53 -46.60
CA SER A 578 7.05 68.20 -46.79
C SER A 578 8.12 67.13 -47.04
N VAL A 579 9.14 67.43 -47.83
CA VAL A 579 10.29 66.54 -48.09
C VAL A 579 11.09 66.26 -46.81
N THR A 580 11.39 67.27 -46.00
CA THR A 580 12.10 67.10 -44.72
C THR A 580 11.29 66.28 -43.71
N ARG A 581 9.97 66.50 -43.61
CA ARG A 581 9.08 65.63 -42.82
C ARG A 581 9.11 64.18 -43.31
N ALA A 582 9.04 63.96 -44.63
CA ALA A 582 9.13 62.62 -45.22
C ALA A 582 10.47 61.92 -44.90
N GLN A 583 11.59 62.64 -45.01
CA GLN A 583 12.92 62.13 -44.64
C GLN A 583 13.02 61.76 -43.15
N VAL A 584 12.48 62.58 -42.24
CA VAL A 584 12.43 62.27 -40.80
C VAL A 584 11.57 61.04 -40.53
N THR A 585 10.40 60.89 -41.17
CA THR A 585 9.58 59.69 -41.02
C THR A 585 10.25 58.43 -41.59
N TRP A 586 10.99 58.55 -42.69
CA TRP A 586 11.74 57.45 -43.30
C TRP A 586 12.90 57.00 -42.41
N LEU A 587 13.69 57.94 -41.87
CA LEU A 587 14.76 57.64 -40.90
C LEU A 587 14.21 56.96 -39.64
N ARG A 588 13.05 57.41 -39.13
CA ARG A 588 12.39 56.79 -37.97
C ARG A 588 11.97 55.35 -38.27
N LEU A 589 11.29 55.11 -39.39
CA LEU A 589 10.90 53.77 -39.85
C LEU A 589 12.11 52.86 -40.11
N GLN A 590 13.21 53.40 -40.66
CA GLN A 590 14.46 52.66 -40.82
C GLN A 590 15.05 52.26 -39.45
N GLN A 591 15.04 53.16 -38.46
CA GLN A 591 15.56 52.87 -37.13
C GLN A 591 14.66 51.90 -36.35
N GLU A 592 13.34 51.99 -36.50
CA GLU A 592 12.36 51.02 -35.99
C GLU A 592 12.60 49.63 -36.61
N MET A 593 12.82 49.55 -37.92
CA MET A 593 13.14 48.31 -38.63
C MET A 593 14.47 47.69 -38.19
N VAL A 594 15.51 48.51 -37.96
CA VAL A 594 16.80 48.03 -37.42
C VAL A 594 16.62 47.44 -36.01
N ARG A 595 15.87 48.10 -35.12
CA ARG A 595 15.57 47.53 -33.78
C ARG A 595 14.81 46.21 -33.89
N ALA A 596 13.77 46.14 -34.72
CA ALA A 596 13.03 44.90 -34.96
C ALA A 596 13.92 43.76 -35.50
N THR A 597 14.93 44.07 -36.33
CA THR A 597 15.92 43.05 -36.76
C THR A 597 16.85 42.59 -35.63
N GLN A 598 17.23 43.47 -34.72
CA GLN A 598 18.06 43.14 -33.55
C GLN A 598 17.26 42.30 -32.53
N GLU A 599 16.04 42.71 -32.19
CA GLU A 599 15.11 41.96 -31.33
C GLU A 599 14.83 40.56 -31.89
N ARG A 600 14.65 40.42 -33.21
CA ARG A 600 14.52 39.12 -33.90
C ARG A 600 15.78 38.25 -33.75
N GLU A 601 16.97 38.83 -33.79
CA GLU A 601 18.23 38.09 -33.65
C GLU A 601 18.50 37.67 -32.20
N GLU A 602 18.16 38.51 -31.22
CA GLU A 602 18.14 38.14 -29.80
C GLU A 602 17.14 37.02 -29.51
N GLN A 603 15.93 37.10 -30.07
CA GLN A 603 14.94 36.03 -30.00
C GLN A 603 15.45 34.73 -30.62
N LEU A 604 16.04 34.76 -31.81
CA LEU A 604 16.65 33.58 -32.43
C LEU A 604 17.78 32.97 -31.58
N ALA A 605 18.65 33.81 -30.99
CA ALA A 605 19.70 33.35 -30.10
C ALA A 605 19.15 32.66 -28.84
N SER A 606 18.11 33.24 -28.21
CA SER A 606 17.41 32.66 -27.05
C SER A 606 16.73 31.33 -27.39
N LEU A 607 16.14 31.22 -28.58
CA LEU A 607 15.46 30.03 -29.09
C LEU A 607 16.47 28.90 -29.39
N ASP A 608 17.64 29.23 -29.94
CA ASP A 608 18.73 28.26 -30.13
C ASP A 608 19.43 27.86 -28.83
N MET A 609 19.40 28.69 -27.78
CA MET A 609 19.77 28.25 -26.43
C MET A 609 18.74 27.30 -25.84
N SER A 610 17.44 27.62 -25.97
CA SER A 610 16.34 26.77 -25.52
C SER A 610 16.35 25.39 -26.20
N LYS A 611 16.68 25.31 -27.51
CA LYS A 611 16.91 24.02 -28.21
C LYS A 611 18.03 23.19 -27.60
N LYS A 612 19.17 23.83 -27.24
CA LYS A 612 20.31 23.13 -26.62
C LYS A 612 19.92 22.60 -25.23
N GLU A 613 19.20 23.40 -24.45
CA GLU A 613 18.68 22.98 -23.14
C GLU A 613 17.69 21.82 -23.27
N MET A 614 16.76 21.88 -24.22
CA MET A 614 15.84 20.79 -24.56
C MET A 614 16.60 19.50 -24.88
N HIS A 615 17.58 19.53 -25.79
CA HIS A 615 18.41 18.36 -26.11
C HIS A 615 19.23 17.85 -24.91
N ILE A 616 19.72 18.72 -24.02
CA ILE A 616 20.38 18.32 -22.77
C ILE A 616 19.39 17.63 -21.83
N LEU A 617 18.14 18.09 -21.76
CA LEU A 617 17.07 17.46 -20.97
C LEU A 617 16.62 16.12 -21.56
N GLU A 618 16.48 16.01 -22.88
CA GLU A 618 16.22 14.73 -23.57
C GLU A 618 17.34 13.71 -23.33
N GLN A 619 18.60 14.13 -23.43
CA GLN A 619 19.76 13.28 -23.13
C GLN A 619 19.83 12.87 -21.65
N LYS A 620 19.44 13.76 -20.72
CA LYS A 620 19.29 13.42 -19.30
C LYS A 620 18.15 12.41 -19.10
N LYS A 621 16.99 12.63 -19.73
CA LYS A 621 15.81 11.75 -19.69
C LYS A 621 16.16 10.34 -20.14
N ILE A 622 16.77 10.18 -21.33
CA ILE A 622 17.18 8.87 -21.85
C ILE A 622 18.16 8.16 -20.89
N ARG A 623 19.09 8.90 -20.27
CA ARG A 623 20.01 8.34 -19.26
C ARG A 623 19.28 7.89 -17.99
N THR A 624 18.25 8.61 -17.54
CA THR A 624 17.43 8.19 -16.40
C THR A 624 16.50 7.02 -16.74
N GLU A 625 15.92 6.98 -17.94
CA GLU A 625 15.09 5.86 -18.42
C GLU A 625 15.93 4.57 -18.54
N ASN A 626 17.14 4.66 -19.12
CA ASN A 626 18.08 3.54 -19.17
C ASN A 626 18.51 3.03 -17.78
N LYS A 627 18.66 3.91 -16.79
CA LYS A 627 18.90 3.51 -15.39
C LYS A 627 17.69 2.82 -14.80
N ILE A 628 16.50 3.42 -14.91
CA ILE A 628 15.24 2.85 -14.42
C ILE A 628 14.98 1.45 -15.03
N ASP A 629 15.28 1.26 -16.32
CA ASP A 629 15.14 -0.04 -16.97
C ASP A 629 16.26 -1.04 -16.63
N GLN A 630 17.39 -0.59 -16.09
CA GLN A 630 18.40 -1.45 -15.50
C GLN A 630 17.98 -1.90 -14.08
N GLU A 631 17.55 -0.96 -13.23
CA GLU A 631 16.97 -1.23 -11.90
C GLU A 631 15.78 -2.22 -12.01
N LYS A 632 14.91 -2.08 -13.02
CA LYS A 632 13.82 -3.04 -13.29
C LYS A 632 14.29 -4.44 -13.70
N LYS A 633 15.50 -4.62 -14.24
CA LYS A 633 16.06 -5.96 -14.52
C LYS A 633 16.62 -6.56 -13.23
N GLU A 634 17.41 -5.79 -12.50
CA GLU A 634 18.00 -6.19 -11.22
C GLU A 634 16.92 -6.54 -10.20
N GLN A 635 15.83 -5.76 -10.13
CA GLN A 635 14.65 -6.11 -9.33
C GLN A 635 13.98 -7.42 -9.78
N LYS A 636 13.87 -7.68 -11.09
CA LYS A 636 13.34 -8.96 -11.60
C LYS A 636 14.26 -10.14 -11.30
N GLU A 637 15.57 -9.92 -11.25
CA GLU A 637 16.57 -10.92 -10.89
C GLU A 637 16.55 -11.18 -9.39
N ILE A 638 16.52 -10.17 -8.53
CA ILE A 638 16.30 -10.29 -7.09
C ILE A 638 14.98 -11.03 -6.81
N GLN A 639 13.88 -10.69 -7.49
CA GLN A 639 12.61 -11.42 -7.36
C GLN A 639 12.68 -12.89 -7.84
N ARG A 640 13.58 -13.25 -8.77
CA ARG A 640 13.84 -14.65 -9.16
C ARG A 640 14.65 -15.35 -8.08
N HIS A 641 15.69 -14.69 -7.54
CA HIS A 641 16.49 -15.21 -6.43
C HIS A 641 15.64 -15.44 -5.17
N MET A 642 14.76 -14.50 -4.80
CA MET A 642 13.78 -14.70 -3.73
C MET A 642 12.88 -15.91 -3.98
N ARG A 643 12.29 -16.03 -5.18
CA ARG A 643 11.45 -17.19 -5.54
C ARG A 643 12.20 -18.52 -5.54
N ASN A 644 13.50 -18.52 -5.84
CA ASN A 644 14.36 -19.69 -5.72
C ASN A 644 14.60 -20.03 -4.23
N LEU A 645 14.94 -19.04 -3.40
CA LEU A 645 15.08 -19.20 -1.95
C LEU A 645 13.78 -19.67 -1.28
N ASP A 646 12.61 -19.16 -1.69
CA ASP A 646 11.30 -19.67 -1.25
C ASP A 646 11.08 -21.14 -1.64
N SER A 647 11.53 -21.53 -2.84
CA SER A 647 11.47 -22.91 -3.32
C SER A 647 12.40 -23.82 -2.50
N ASP A 648 13.59 -23.35 -2.17
CA ASP A 648 14.58 -24.09 -1.37
C ASP A 648 14.19 -24.15 0.12
N LEU A 649 13.61 -23.09 0.69
CA LEU A 649 12.99 -23.10 2.03
C LEU A 649 11.79 -24.05 2.08
N LYS A 650 10.97 -24.12 1.02
CA LYS A 650 9.87 -25.10 0.93
C LYS A 650 10.41 -26.53 0.84
N LYS A 651 11.47 -26.79 0.08
CA LYS A 651 12.16 -28.09 0.06
C LYS A 651 12.74 -28.43 1.43
N LEU A 652 13.40 -27.47 2.10
CA LEU A 652 13.97 -27.65 3.44
C LEU A 652 12.87 -27.97 4.47
N ASN A 653 11.75 -27.26 4.45
CA ASN A 653 10.61 -27.53 5.33
C ASN A 653 9.96 -28.90 5.05
N VAL A 654 9.87 -29.33 3.79
CA VAL A 654 9.42 -30.69 3.43
C VAL A 654 10.41 -31.75 3.93
N LEU A 655 11.71 -31.50 3.83
CA LEU A 655 12.75 -32.40 4.35
C LEU A 655 12.75 -32.45 5.88
N MET A 656 12.61 -31.31 6.57
CA MET A 656 12.51 -31.23 8.03
C MET A 656 11.24 -31.90 8.55
N ASN A 657 10.09 -31.69 7.91
CA ASN A 657 8.86 -32.42 8.26
C ASN A 657 9.04 -33.92 8.03
N ARG A 658 9.67 -34.33 6.92
CA ARG A 658 9.94 -35.75 6.66
C ARG A 658 10.90 -36.36 7.69
N SER A 659 11.96 -35.65 8.09
CA SER A 659 12.89 -36.13 9.12
C SER A 659 12.23 -36.16 10.50
N ARG A 660 11.34 -35.19 10.80
CA ARG A 660 10.55 -35.17 12.04
C ARG A 660 9.57 -36.35 12.08
N CYS A 661 8.78 -36.57 11.03
CA CYS A 661 7.93 -37.77 10.90
C CYS A 661 8.74 -39.05 11.08
N SER A 662 9.87 -39.23 10.37
CA SER A 662 10.68 -40.45 10.56
C SER A 662 11.29 -40.57 11.98
N SER A 663 11.45 -39.46 12.70
CA SER A 663 11.87 -39.48 14.11
C SER A 663 10.70 -39.77 15.06
N GLU A 664 9.49 -39.33 14.74
CA GLU A 664 8.24 -39.65 15.44
C GLU A 664 7.87 -41.14 15.23
N ASP A 665 8.05 -41.65 14.01
CA ASP A 665 7.89 -43.06 13.63
C ASP A 665 8.91 -43.94 14.39
N LEU A 666 10.20 -43.60 14.33
CA LEU A 666 11.25 -44.32 15.09
C LEU A 666 11.04 -44.23 16.61
N GLN A 667 10.50 -43.14 17.14
CA GLN A 667 10.13 -43.06 18.56
C GLN A 667 8.95 -43.98 18.90
N GLN A 668 7.94 -44.10 18.02
CA GLN A 668 6.85 -45.05 18.19
C GLN A 668 7.32 -46.51 18.06
N GLU A 669 8.22 -46.83 17.14
CA GLU A 669 8.84 -48.17 17.04
C GLU A 669 9.69 -48.52 18.27
N ASN A 670 10.47 -47.56 18.81
CA ASN A 670 11.21 -47.76 20.06
C ASN A 670 10.27 -47.94 21.26
N LEU A 671 9.19 -47.16 21.37
CA LEU A 671 8.19 -47.34 22.43
C LEU A 671 7.42 -48.65 22.28
N ALA A 672 7.12 -49.10 21.05
CA ALA A 672 6.47 -50.38 20.80
C ALA A 672 7.37 -51.55 21.23
N THR A 673 8.65 -51.53 20.84
CA THR A 673 9.63 -52.55 21.20
C THR A 673 10.00 -52.53 22.69
N GLU A 674 10.07 -51.35 23.34
CA GLU A 674 10.18 -51.24 24.81
C GLU A 674 8.98 -51.90 25.49
N ASN A 675 7.76 -51.65 25.00
CA ASN A 675 6.56 -52.32 25.51
C ASN A 675 6.53 -53.83 25.20
N GLU A 676 7.27 -54.32 24.19
CA GLU A 676 7.47 -55.75 23.94
C GLU A 676 8.48 -56.35 24.92
N PHE A 677 9.62 -55.70 25.15
CA PHE A 677 10.57 -56.13 26.17
C PHE A 677 9.96 -56.12 27.57
N LEU A 678 9.16 -55.12 27.93
CA LEU A 678 8.44 -55.08 29.20
C LEU A 678 7.33 -56.14 29.31
N ARG A 679 6.70 -56.53 28.19
CA ARG A 679 5.75 -57.66 28.16
C ARG A 679 6.47 -59.01 28.29
N ALA A 680 7.61 -59.18 27.64
CA ALA A 680 8.44 -60.38 27.73
C ALA A 680 9.06 -60.54 29.12
N LEU A 681 9.57 -59.46 29.72
CA LEU A 681 10.05 -59.45 31.10
C LEU A 681 8.93 -59.84 32.08
N LYS A 682 7.73 -59.26 31.94
CA LYS A 682 6.56 -59.66 32.75
C LYS A 682 6.10 -61.09 32.48
N ALA A 683 6.42 -61.70 31.34
CA ALA A 683 6.17 -63.12 31.10
C ALA A 683 7.15 -63.99 31.89
N SER A 684 8.46 -63.74 31.77
CA SER A 684 9.47 -64.49 32.52
C SER A 684 9.44 -64.24 34.04
N GLU A 685 9.00 -63.06 34.49
CA GLU A 685 8.66 -62.79 35.89
C GLU A 685 7.54 -63.72 36.40
N ARG A 686 6.47 -63.94 35.60
CA ARG A 686 5.41 -64.89 35.96
C ARG A 686 5.91 -66.33 35.92
N GLU A 687 6.65 -66.72 34.89
CA GLU A 687 7.23 -68.06 34.78
C GLU A 687 8.17 -68.38 35.96
N THR A 688 8.96 -67.40 36.43
CA THR A 688 9.83 -67.57 37.61
C THR A 688 9.04 -67.60 38.92
N ILE A 689 7.94 -66.85 39.06
CA ILE A 689 7.01 -66.97 40.18
C ILE A 689 6.35 -68.37 40.20
N GLU A 690 5.83 -68.84 39.07
CA GLU A 690 5.26 -70.19 38.97
C GLU A 690 6.27 -71.29 39.29
N LEU A 691 7.53 -71.13 38.86
CA LEU A 691 8.61 -72.07 39.19
C LEU A 691 8.98 -72.02 40.68
N GLN A 692 8.91 -70.84 41.32
CA GLN A 692 9.09 -70.70 42.76
C GLN A 692 7.92 -71.30 43.55
N GLU A 693 6.68 -71.18 43.08
CA GLU A 693 5.51 -71.84 43.68
C GLU A 693 5.62 -73.36 43.58
N LYS A 694 6.03 -73.89 42.41
CA LYS A 694 6.33 -75.32 42.20
C LYS A 694 7.49 -75.79 43.10
N LEU A 695 8.52 -74.97 43.31
CA LEU A 695 9.60 -75.26 44.26
C LEU A 695 9.11 -75.31 45.71
N ASN A 696 8.25 -74.37 46.10
CA ASN A 696 7.67 -74.32 47.44
C ASN A 696 6.81 -75.57 47.70
N GLN A 697 5.92 -75.93 46.76
CA GLN A 697 5.11 -77.16 46.82
C GLN A 697 5.98 -78.41 46.99
N LEU A 698 7.02 -78.58 46.16
CA LEU A 698 7.97 -79.69 46.29
C LEU A 698 8.73 -79.68 47.63
N SER A 699 8.94 -78.51 48.24
CA SER A 699 9.56 -78.40 49.58
C SER A 699 8.61 -78.78 50.71
N GLU A 700 7.31 -78.47 50.56
CA GLU A 700 6.24 -78.85 51.49
C GLU A 700 5.96 -80.36 51.41
N GLU A 701 5.87 -80.93 50.20
CA GLU A 701 5.80 -82.37 49.96
C GLU A 701 6.99 -83.10 50.59
N LYS A 702 8.21 -82.60 50.38
CA LYS A 702 9.43 -83.15 51.00
C LYS A 702 9.37 -83.08 52.53
N ALA A 703 8.87 -81.99 53.11
CA ALA A 703 8.70 -81.85 54.56
C ALA A 703 7.64 -82.83 55.11
N ALA A 704 6.51 -82.99 54.42
CA ALA A 704 5.47 -83.97 54.77
C ALA A 704 6.00 -85.42 54.71
N VAL A 705 6.77 -85.76 53.67
CA VAL A 705 7.42 -87.08 53.56
C VAL A 705 8.43 -87.29 54.68
N LEU A 706 9.26 -86.30 55.01
CA LEU A 706 10.20 -86.38 56.14
C LEU A 706 9.48 -86.56 57.49
N ASN A 707 8.38 -85.86 57.73
CA ASN A 707 7.57 -86.06 58.93
C ASN A 707 6.98 -87.48 58.99
N SER A 708 6.46 -88.00 57.87
CA SER A 708 5.93 -89.38 57.80
C SER A 708 7.01 -90.45 58.03
N LEU A 709 8.26 -90.18 57.62
CA LEU A 709 9.41 -91.04 57.91
C LEU A 709 9.74 -91.04 59.41
N VAL A 710 9.80 -89.86 60.03
CA VAL A 710 10.04 -89.73 61.49
C VAL A 710 8.91 -90.40 62.29
N GLU A 711 7.66 -90.30 61.86
CA GLU A 711 6.54 -91.03 62.47
C GLU A 711 6.70 -92.55 62.33
N ALA A 712 7.14 -93.05 61.17
CA ALA A 712 7.43 -94.48 60.97
C ALA A 712 8.58 -94.97 61.86
N GLU A 713 9.66 -94.19 62.01
CA GLU A 713 10.77 -94.47 62.94
C GLU A 713 10.28 -94.55 64.39
N HIS A 714 9.39 -93.63 64.82
CA HIS A 714 8.76 -93.68 66.14
C HIS A 714 7.91 -94.95 66.33
N GLN A 715 7.16 -95.39 65.31
CA GLN A 715 6.39 -96.64 65.39
C GLN A 715 7.30 -97.86 65.50
N ILE A 716 8.41 -97.91 64.76
CA ILE A 716 9.42 -98.99 64.85
C ILE A 716 9.97 -99.07 66.29
N MET A 717 10.41 -97.94 66.85
CA MET A 717 10.90 -97.85 68.24
C MET A 717 9.86 -98.29 69.30
N LEU A 718 8.57 -98.03 69.06
CA LEU A 718 7.48 -98.47 69.93
C LEU A 718 7.24 -99.99 69.84
N TRP A 719 7.37 -100.59 68.66
CA TRP A 719 7.26 -102.04 68.50
C TRP A 719 8.46 -102.80 69.07
N GLU A 720 9.66 -102.26 68.92
CA GLU A 720 10.89 -102.87 69.45
C GLU A 720 10.86 -102.97 70.98
N LYS A 721 10.43 -101.90 71.67
CA LYS A 721 10.20 -101.90 73.12
C LYS A 721 9.14 -102.92 73.58
N LYS A 722 8.04 -103.06 72.83
CA LYS A 722 7.01 -104.09 73.12
C LYS A 722 7.57 -105.50 73.01
N ILE A 723 8.44 -105.76 72.02
CA ILE A 723 9.10 -107.05 71.83
C ILE A 723 10.10 -107.34 72.97
N GLN A 724 10.79 -106.33 73.50
CA GLN A 724 11.65 -106.45 74.67
C GLN A 724 10.88 -106.89 75.93
N LEU A 725 9.82 -106.16 76.29
CA LEU A 725 8.97 -106.51 77.44
C LEU A 725 8.35 -107.90 77.31
N ALA A 726 7.96 -108.33 76.10
CA ALA A 726 7.42 -109.66 75.86
C ALA A 726 8.46 -110.79 76.06
N LYS A 727 9.75 -110.53 75.81
CA LYS A 727 10.85 -111.48 76.10
C LYS A 727 11.10 -111.58 77.61
N GLU A 728 11.14 -110.44 78.31
CA GLU A 728 11.36 -110.36 79.76
C GLU A 728 10.24 -111.06 80.54
N MET A 729 8.97 -110.81 80.18
CA MET A 729 7.83 -111.48 80.80
C MET A 729 7.90 -113.01 80.64
N ARG A 730 8.26 -113.52 79.45
CA ARG A 730 8.39 -114.98 79.24
C ARG A 730 9.45 -115.59 80.15
N ALA A 731 10.62 -114.95 80.27
CA ALA A 731 11.71 -115.44 81.12
C ALA A 731 11.33 -115.54 82.62
N SER A 732 10.33 -114.78 83.07
CA SER A 732 9.86 -114.82 84.46
C SER A 732 8.90 -115.99 84.79
N VAL A 733 8.32 -116.64 83.78
CA VAL A 733 7.27 -117.67 83.97
C VAL A 733 7.83 -119.09 84.01
N ASP A 734 8.93 -119.36 83.28
CA ASP A 734 9.49 -120.70 83.09
C ASP A 734 10.46 -121.11 84.24
N SER A 735 9.99 -121.08 85.50
CA SER A 735 10.75 -121.61 86.65
C SER A 735 9.97 -122.67 87.44
N GLU A 736 10.46 -123.92 87.42
CA GLU A 736 9.75 -125.07 88.00
C GLU A 736 10.12 -125.30 89.48
N THR A 737 9.20 -124.99 90.41
CA THR A 737 9.32 -125.47 91.80
C THR A 737 7.94 -125.56 92.48
N GLY A 738 7.48 -126.77 92.86
CA GLY A 738 6.30 -126.93 93.74
C GLY A 738 5.35 -128.12 93.56
N GLN A 739 5.48 -128.98 92.53
CA GLN A 739 4.46 -130.02 92.24
C GLN A 739 4.45 -131.28 93.15
N THR A 740 5.41 -131.42 94.08
CA THR A 740 5.60 -132.66 94.86
C THR A 740 4.72 -132.76 96.11
N GLU A 741 4.55 -131.67 96.86
CA GLU A 741 3.96 -131.69 98.22
C GLU A 741 2.44 -131.95 98.24
N ILE A 742 1.73 -131.47 97.22
CA ILE A 742 0.25 -131.46 97.12
C ILE A 742 -0.36 -132.88 97.16
N ARG A 743 0.40 -133.92 96.80
CA ARG A 743 -0.09 -135.31 96.81
C ARG A 743 0.01 -135.98 98.19
N ALA A 744 1.02 -135.64 99.00
CA ALA A 744 1.23 -136.26 100.31
C ALA A 744 0.14 -135.86 101.32
N MET A 745 -0.26 -134.58 101.33
CA MET A 745 -1.18 -134.03 102.34
C MET A 745 -2.60 -134.63 102.31
N LYS A 746 -3.02 -135.31 101.23
CA LYS A 746 -4.40 -135.82 101.10
C LYS A 746 -4.68 -137.11 101.87
N ALA A 747 -3.67 -137.93 102.15
CA ALA A 747 -3.85 -139.23 102.82
C ALA A 747 -4.02 -139.07 104.35
N GLU A 748 -3.13 -138.31 104.99
CA GLU A 748 -3.14 -138.10 106.45
C GLU A 748 -4.41 -137.39 106.93
N VAL A 749 -4.96 -136.55 106.05
CA VAL A 749 -6.19 -135.75 106.23
C VAL A 749 -7.48 -136.59 106.33
N GLN A 750 -7.41 -137.94 106.40
CA GLN A 750 -8.56 -138.78 106.81
C GLN A 750 -8.44 -139.38 108.22
N ARG A 751 -7.25 -139.78 108.71
CA ARG A 751 -7.14 -140.55 109.96
C ARG A 751 -7.29 -139.70 111.22
N MET A 752 -6.57 -138.58 111.30
CA MET A 752 -6.68 -137.64 112.42
C MET A 752 -8.02 -136.85 112.47
N LYS A 753 -8.96 -137.12 111.56
CA LYS A 753 -10.26 -136.43 111.52
C LYS A 753 -11.27 -136.87 112.59
N VAL A 754 -11.07 -138.02 113.25
CA VAL A 754 -12.19 -138.77 113.88
C VAL A 754 -12.35 -138.62 115.40
N LYS A 755 -11.29 -138.66 116.24
CA LYS A 755 -11.47 -138.71 117.72
C LYS A 755 -10.95 -137.53 118.54
N HIS A 756 -9.65 -137.21 118.57
CA HIS A 756 -9.15 -136.13 119.47
C HIS A 756 -9.72 -134.73 119.12
N ARG A 757 -10.28 -134.60 117.91
CA ARG A 757 -11.19 -133.55 117.45
C ARG A 757 -12.50 -133.38 118.24
N GLN A 758 -12.70 -134.05 119.37
CA GLN A 758 -13.88 -133.87 120.24
C GLN A 758 -13.59 -133.10 121.53
N LEU A 759 -12.36 -133.11 122.08
CA LEU A 759 -12.06 -132.50 123.39
C LEU A 759 -11.16 -131.25 123.31
N LEU A 760 -9.90 -131.36 122.88
CA LEU A 760 -9.08 -130.15 122.63
C LEU A 760 -9.74 -129.22 121.60
N LYS A 761 -10.57 -129.77 120.69
CA LYS A 761 -11.35 -129.00 119.72
C LYS A 761 -12.58 -128.27 120.29
N GLN A 762 -12.77 -128.26 121.60
CA GLN A 762 -13.64 -127.29 122.29
C GLN A 762 -12.79 -126.16 122.88
N GLN A 763 -11.85 -126.50 123.77
CA GLN A 763 -10.98 -125.53 124.46
C GLN A 763 -10.10 -124.70 123.49
N GLU A 764 -9.46 -125.36 122.52
CA GLU A 764 -8.62 -124.76 121.49
C GLU A 764 -9.43 -124.26 120.27
N LYS A 765 -10.76 -124.44 120.28
CA LYS A 765 -11.66 -123.76 119.34
C LYS A 765 -11.99 -122.36 119.85
N MET A 766 -12.30 -122.21 121.14
CA MET A 766 -12.54 -120.90 121.77
C MET A 766 -11.35 -119.95 121.58
N ILE A 767 -10.12 -120.43 121.84
CA ILE A 767 -8.89 -119.64 121.65
C ILE A 767 -8.68 -119.29 120.17
N ARG A 768 -8.88 -120.24 119.24
CA ARG A 768 -8.78 -119.96 117.79
C ARG A 768 -9.87 -119.05 117.27
N ASP A 769 -11.09 -119.08 117.82
CA ASP A 769 -12.16 -118.18 117.40
C ASP A 769 -11.87 -116.73 117.85
N MET A 770 -11.20 -116.52 118.99
CA MET A 770 -10.65 -115.21 119.40
C MET A 770 -9.50 -114.73 118.49
N GLU A 771 -8.54 -115.59 118.16
CA GLU A 771 -7.45 -115.23 117.23
C GLU A 771 -7.98 -114.98 115.81
N LEU A 772 -8.97 -115.77 115.36
CA LEU A 772 -9.68 -115.56 114.10
C LEU A 772 -10.52 -114.29 114.10
N ALA A 773 -10.97 -113.76 115.24
CA ALA A 773 -11.66 -112.46 115.27
C ALA A 773 -10.70 -111.32 114.87
N VAL A 774 -9.45 -111.36 115.36
CA VAL A 774 -8.40 -110.40 114.96
C VAL A 774 -8.02 -110.58 113.49
N ALA A 775 -7.76 -111.81 113.04
CA ALA A 775 -7.43 -112.09 111.63
C ALA A 775 -8.59 -111.79 110.65
N ARG A 776 -9.85 -111.92 111.10
CA ARG A 776 -11.02 -111.45 110.35
C ARG A 776 -11.06 -109.92 110.27
N ARG A 777 -10.71 -109.20 111.34
CA ARG A 777 -10.61 -107.73 111.31
C ARG A 777 -9.49 -107.24 110.39
N GLU A 778 -8.33 -107.89 110.41
CA GLU A 778 -7.24 -107.65 109.44
C GLU A 778 -7.70 -107.90 107.99
N THR A 779 -8.33 -109.05 107.71
CA THR A 779 -8.80 -109.37 106.35
C THR A 779 -10.04 -108.58 105.89
N ILE A 780 -10.81 -108.00 106.82
CA ILE A 780 -11.87 -107.02 106.53
C ILE A 780 -11.25 -105.66 106.20
N SER A 781 -10.22 -105.21 106.94
CA SER A 781 -9.49 -103.96 106.64
C SER A 781 -8.86 -104.04 105.24
N ALA A 782 -8.11 -105.11 104.96
CA ALA A 782 -7.51 -105.36 103.64
C ALA A 782 -8.54 -105.50 102.50
N ARG A 783 -9.77 -105.95 102.80
CA ARG A 783 -10.88 -105.94 101.82
C ARG A 783 -11.47 -104.56 101.61
N ALA A 784 -11.62 -103.74 102.64
CA ALA A 784 -12.09 -102.36 102.51
C ALA A 784 -11.10 -101.51 101.70
N GLU A 785 -9.80 -101.62 102.01
CA GLU A 785 -8.69 -101.01 101.27
C GLU A 785 -8.67 -101.46 99.79
N GLY A 786 -8.91 -102.76 99.54
CA GLY A 786 -8.99 -103.33 98.19
C GLY A 786 -10.26 -102.97 97.41
N GLN A 787 -11.39 -102.75 98.08
CA GLN A 787 -12.67 -102.36 97.45
C GLN A 787 -12.78 -100.86 97.17
N GLY A 788 -11.97 -100.02 97.83
CA GLY A 788 -11.97 -98.56 97.64
C GLY A 788 -11.44 -98.06 96.28
N LYS A 789 -11.07 -98.94 95.33
CA LYS A 789 -10.37 -98.56 94.08
C LYS A 789 -11.02 -98.98 92.76
N LEU A 790 -12.16 -99.70 92.73
CA LEU A 790 -12.87 -100.06 91.49
C LEU A 790 -14.41 -100.10 91.63
N ASP A 791 -15.09 -99.09 91.08
CA ASP A 791 -16.56 -98.89 91.13
C ASP A 791 -16.96 -97.86 90.05
N LYS A 792 -17.95 -97.98 89.13
CA LYS A 792 -18.86 -99.05 88.64
C LYS A 792 -18.66 -99.12 87.08
N ARG A 793 -19.49 -99.63 86.15
CA ARG A 793 -20.90 -100.08 86.03
C ARG A 793 -21.00 -101.24 85.02
N LEU A 794 -22.12 -101.95 85.00
CA LEU A 794 -22.55 -102.90 83.95
C LEU A 794 -24.05 -102.69 83.62
N LEU A 795 -24.50 -103.20 82.48
CA LEU A 795 -25.81 -102.89 81.86
C LEU A 795 -26.74 -104.12 81.76
N THR A 796 -28.04 -103.95 81.47
CA THR A 796 -29.04 -105.06 81.54
C THR A 796 -29.99 -105.14 80.33
N ARG A 797 -30.71 -106.27 80.22
CA ARG A 797 -31.36 -106.77 78.99
C ARG A 797 -32.42 -105.88 78.33
N THR A 798 -33.08 -104.98 79.05
CA THR A 798 -34.06 -104.04 78.49
C THR A 798 -33.45 -103.09 77.47
N ASP A 799 -32.21 -102.67 77.71
CA ASP A 799 -31.58 -101.57 76.99
C ASP A 799 -31.23 -102.00 75.55
N PHE A 800 -30.94 -103.30 75.35
CA PHE A 800 -30.75 -103.88 74.01
C PHE A 800 -31.97 -103.71 73.10
N HIS A 801 -33.20 -103.77 73.61
CA HIS A 801 -34.38 -103.56 72.76
C HIS A 801 -34.61 -102.08 72.43
N HIS A 802 -34.29 -101.16 73.35
CA HIS A 802 -34.32 -99.72 73.04
C HIS A 802 -33.20 -99.33 72.06
N GLN A 803 -31.98 -99.82 72.26
CA GLN A 803 -30.87 -99.63 71.32
C GLN A 803 -31.17 -100.26 69.95
N GLN A 804 -31.78 -101.46 69.89
CA GLN A 804 -32.20 -102.06 68.61
C GLN A 804 -33.30 -101.24 67.91
N ALA A 805 -34.23 -100.63 68.66
CA ALA A 805 -35.25 -99.74 68.11
C ALA A 805 -34.65 -98.41 67.60
N GLU A 806 -33.71 -97.81 68.33
CA GLU A 806 -32.97 -96.63 67.90
C GLU A 806 -32.08 -96.90 66.69
N LEU A 807 -31.32 -97.99 66.69
CA LEU A 807 -30.47 -98.38 65.55
C LEU A 807 -31.33 -98.61 64.30
N ARG A 808 -32.51 -99.24 64.43
CA ARG A 808 -33.47 -99.34 63.31
C ARG A 808 -34.06 -97.98 62.90
N ARG A 809 -34.11 -96.97 63.78
CA ARG A 809 -34.48 -95.60 63.42
C ARG A 809 -33.33 -94.93 62.65
N LYS A 810 -32.16 -94.81 63.29
CA LYS A 810 -30.92 -94.27 62.73
C LYS A 810 -30.53 -94.89 61.38
N VAL A 811 -30.69 -96.21 61.19
CA VAL A 811 -30.46 -96.88 59.89
C VAL A 811 -31.44 -96.43 58.80
N ARG A 812 -32.73 -96.19 59.11
CA ARG A 812 -33.71 -95.66 58.15
C ARG A 812 -33.49 -94.17 57.88
N ASP A 813 -33.11 -93.42 58.89
CA ASP A 813 -32.84 -91.99 58.77
C ASP A 813 -31.56 -91.77 57.91
N ILE A 814 -30.54 -92.62 58.09
CA ILE A 814 -29.38 -92.72 57.19
C ILE A 814 -29.79 -93.21 55.80
N HIS A 815 -30.69 -94.20 55.66
CA HIS A 815 -31.14 -94.66 54.34
C HIS A 815 -31.81 -93.54 53.54
N LYS A 816 -32.69 -92.76 54.17
CA LYS A 816 -33.31 -91.57 53.57
C LYS A 816 -32.26 -90.52 53.18
N ALA A 817 -31.32 -90.21 54.08
CA ALA A 817 -30.22 -89.31 53.74
C ALA A 817 -29.41 -89.83 52.53
N THR A 818 -29.16 -91.13 52.42
CA THR A 818 -28.51 -91.70 51.22
C THR A 818 -29.40 -91.69 49.98
N GLU A 819 -30.72 -91.86 50.09
CA GLU A 819 -31.69 -91.73 48.98
C GLU A 819 -31.85 -90.28 48.51
N GLU A 820 -31.67 -89.31 49.40
CA GLU A 820 -31.64 -87.88 49.09
C GLU A 820 -30.31 -87.50 48.45
N CYS A 821 -29.18 -87.98 49.00
CA CYS A 821 -27.87 -87.82 48.38
C CYS A 821 -27.80 -88.45 46.97
N THR A 822 -28.33 -89.67 46.75
CA THR A 822 -28.30 -90.27 45.41
C THR A 822 -29.17 -89.53 44.40
N LYS A 823 -30.28 -88.89 44.81
CA LYS A 823 -31.03 -87.97 43.94
C LYS A 823 -30.19 -86.74 43.57
N THR A 824 -29.56 -86.09 44.55
CA THR A 824 -28.68 -84.94 44.25
C THR A 824 -27.47 -85.33 43.39
N ILE A 825 -26.96 -86.56 43.51
CA ILE A 825 -25.90 -87.08 42.64
C ILE A 825 -26.43 -87.30 41.22
N LEU A 826 -27.63 -87.87 41.03
CA LEU A 826 -28.24 -88.03 39.71
C LEU A 826 -28.55 -86.68 39.03
N GLU A 827 -29.02 -85.69 39.79
CA GLU A 827 -29.24 -84.30 39.31
C GLU A 827 -27.91 -83.62 38.92
N LEU A 828 -26.84 -83.86 39.69
CA LEU A 828 -25.48 -83.39 39.36
C LEU A 828 -24.89 -84.14 38.15
N GLU A 829 -25.16 -85.43 37.99
CA GLU A 829 -24.76 -86.20 36.80
C GLU A 829 -25.53 -85.75 35.55
N GLU A 830 -26.82 -85.45 35.64
CA GLU A 830 -27.61 -84.92 34.52
C GLU A 830 -27.18 -83.51 34.12
N THR A 831 -26.93 -82.63 35.10
CA THR A 831 -26.38 -81.29 34.79
C THR A 831 -24.95 -81.38 34.24
N GLN A 832 -24.08 -82.24 34.77
CA GLN A 832 -22.76 -82.52 34.19
C GLN A 832 -22.87 -83.06 32.75
N ARG A 833 -23.83 -83.95 32.47
CA ARG A 833 -24.07 -84.52 31.15
C ARG A 833 -24.49 -83.45 30.14
N SER A 834 -25.50 -82.63 30.47
CA SER A 834 -25.96 -81.52 29.62
C SER A 834 -24.87 -80.45 29.38
N LEU A 835 -24.04 -80.16 30.39
CA LEU A 835 -22.88 -79.27 30.23
C LEU A 835 -21.80 -79.90 29.35
N SER A 836 -21.57 -81.22 29.43
CA SER A 836 -20.63 -81.93 28.57
C SER A 836 -21.11 -81.99 27.11
N GLU A 837 -22.42 -82.16 26.89
CA GLU A 837 -23.04 -82.11 25.56
C GLU A 837 -22.89 -80.71 24.95
N SER A 838 -23.19 -79.65 25.72
CA SER A 838 -22.99 -78.26 25.27
C SER A 838 -21.51 -77.93 25.00
N LEU A 839 -20.58 -78.48 25.80
CA LEU A 839 -19.15 -78.34 25.57
C LEU A 839 -18.71 -79.05 24.28
N VAL A 840 -19.24 -80.24 23.98
CA VAL A 840 -19.01 -80.94 22.71
C VAL A 840 -19.59 -80.16 21.52
N GLU A 841 -20.80 -79.60 21.63
CA GLU A 841 -21.35 -78.71 20.58
C GLU A 841 -20.46 -77.49 20.33
N LYS A 842 -19.88 -76.89 21.39
CA LYS A 842 -18.96 -75.76 21.27
C LYS A 842 -17.61 -76.18 20.69
N GLN A 843 -17.11 -77.37 21.04
CA GLN A 843 -15.91 -77.95 20.44
C GLN A 843 -16.10 -78.26 18.95
N GLU A 844 -17.29 -78.74 18.55
CA GLU A 844 -17.65 -78.90 17.13
C GLU A 844 -17.81 -77.56 16.40
N GLN A 845 -18.34 -76.52 17.05
CA GLN A 845 -18.42 -75.19 16.46
C GLN A 845 -17.01 -74.58 16.28
N LEU A 846 -16.10 -74.81 17.23
CA LEU A 846 -14.70 -74.40 17.13
C LEU A 846 -13.96 -75.17 16.03
N SER A 847 -14.07 -76.49 15.94
CA SER A 847 -13.38 -77.28 14.90
C SER A 847 -13.86 -76.95 13.49
N LYS A 848 -15.16 -76.68 13.31
CA LYS A 848 -15.76 -76.20 12.04
C LYS A 848 -15.40 -74.74 11.68
N MET A 849 -14.83 -73.99 12.62
CA MET A 849 -14.27 -72.65 12.38
C MET A 849 -12.75 -72.71 12.17
N GLN A 850 -12.04 -73.60 12.87
CA GLN A 850 -10.63 -73.90 12.64
C GLN A 850 -10.41 -74.44 11.23
N SER A 851 -11.17 -75.44 10.78
CA SER A 851 -11.02 -75.99 9.43
C SER A 851 -11.20 -74.94 8.32
N LYS A 852 -12.06 -73.93 8.55
CA LYS A 852 -12.26 -72.81 7.62
C LYS A 852 -11.13 -71.77 7.69
N ALA A 853 -10.51 -71.59 8.86
CA ALA A 853 -9.30 -70.80 8.98
C ALA A 853 -8.14 -71.49 8.25
N ASP A 854 -7.96 -72.80 8.45
CA ASP A 854 -6.94 -73.63 7.79
C ASP A 854 -7.11 -73.62 6.25
N GLU A 855 -8.35 -73.73 5.76
CA GLU A 855 -8.69 -73.58 4.32
C GLU A 855 -8.29 -72.20 3.78
N LEU A 856 -8.60 -71.12 4.50
CA LEU A 856 -8.28 -69.75 4.09
C LEU A 856 -6.78 -69.45 4.17
N GLU A 857 -6.06 -69.98 5.17
CA GLU A 857 -4.60 -69.87 5.25
C GLU A 857 -3.91 -70.65 4.13
N ALA A 858 -4.40 -71.84 3.79
CA ALA A 858 -3.88 -72.63 2.66
C ALA A 858 -4.06 -71.90 1.32
N ASP A 859 -5.19 -71.24 1.09
CA ASP A 859 -5.42 -70.43 -0.11
C ASP A 859 -4.65 -69.10 -0.11
N LEU A 860 -4.45 -68.46 1.06
CA LEU A 860 -3.55 -67.31 1.19
C LEU A 860 -2.09 -67.68 0.87
N ASP A 861 -1.59 -68.83 1.34
CA ASP A 861 -0.20 -69.25 1.06
C ASP A 861 -0.02 -69.72 -0.39
N ARG A 862 -1.06 -70.31 -1.02
CA ARG A 862 -1.12 -70.55 -2.48
C ARG A 862 -1.05 -69.24 -3.27
N LEU A 863 -1.86 -68.24 -2.92
CA LEU A 863 -1.86 -66.92 -3.56
C LEU A 863 -0.53 -66.17 -3.34
N ALA A 864 0.07 -66.30 -2.16
CA ALA A 864 1.39 -65.75 -1.87
C ALA A 864 2.51 -66.45 -2.68
N ALA A 865 2.43 -67.76 -2.88
CA ALA A 865 3.34 -68.50 -3.75
C ALA A 865 3.20 -68.06 -5.22
N LEU A 866 1.98 -67.99 -5.74
CA LEU A 866 1.70 -67.50 -7.10
C LEU A 866 2.17 -66.05 -7.30
N LYS A 867 1.96 -65.16 -6.32
CA LYS A 867 2.46 -63.78 -6.35
C LYS A 867 4.00 -63.71 -6.40
N ARG A 868 4.70 -64.57 -5.65
CA ARG A 868 6.18 -64.69 -5.67
C ARG A 868 6.68 -65.26 -7.01
N GLN A 869 6.00 -66.25 -7.57
CA GLN A 869 6.32 -66.83 -8.88
C GLN A 869 6.11 -65.82 -10.02
N ASN A 870 4.99 -65.08 -10.01
CA ASN A 870 4.72 -64.02 -10.99
C ASN A 870 5.70 -62.85 -10.88
N LEU A 871 6.21 -62.56 -9.67
CA LEU A 871 7.28 -61.58 -9.49
C LEU A 871 8.60 -62.07 -10.11
N SER A 872 8.98 -63.34 -9.91
CA SER A 872 10.24 -63.87 -10.45
C SER A 872 10.22 -64.01 -11.97
N THR A 873 9.09 -64.39 -12.58
CA THR A 873 8.94 -64.41 -14.04
C THR A 873 8.93 -62.98 -14.62
N LEU A 874 8.27 -62.01 -13.97
CA LEU A 874 8.31 -60.61 -14.39
C LEU A 874 9.76 -60.05 -14.35
N VAL A 875 10.52 -60.35 -13.28
CA VAL A 875 11.93 -59.94 -13.17
C VAL A 875 12.78 -60.60 -14.24
N ALA A 876 12.60 -61.90 -14.53
CA ALA A 876 13.31 -62.60 -15.59
C ALA A 876 12.98 -62.05 -17.00
N LEU A 877 11.73 -61.64 -17.24
CA LEU A 877 11.34 -60.97 -18.48
C LEU A 877 11.92 -59.54 -18.56
N GLN A 878 12.00 -58.81 -17.45
CA GLN A 878 12.64 -57.49 -17.39
C GLN A 878 14.16 -57.54 -17.57
N THR A 879 14.86 -58.56 -17.05
CA THR A 879 16.30 -58.75 -17.33
C THR A 879 16.51 -59.17 -18.78
N ARG A 880 15.71 -60.10 -19.32
CA ARG A 880 15.71 -60.45 -20.76
C ARG A 880 15.47 -59.22 -21.64
N LEU A 881 14.52 -58.35 -21.29
CA LEU A 881 14.28 -57.09 -21.99
C LEU A 881 15.51 -56.17 -21.94
N LYS A 882 16.10 -55.95 -20.75
CA LYS A 882 17.32 -55.15 -20.57
C LYS A 882 18.50 -55.69 -21.38
N HIS A 883 18.67 -57.01 -21.47
CA HIS A 883 19.71 -57.64 -22.29
C HIS A 883 19.44 -57.46 -23.79
N LEU A 884 18.20 -57.68 -24.27
CA LEU A 884 17.82 -57.43 -25.66
C LEU A 884 17.96 -55.95 -26.05
N GLN A 885 17.68 -55.04 -25.13
CA GLN A 885 17.84 -53.60 -25.34
C GLN A 885 19.32 -53.20 -25.33
N ALA A 886 20.15 -53.78 -24.47
CA ALA A 886 21.60 -53.62 -24.54
C ALA A 886 22.21 -54.19 -25.83
N VAL A 887 21.63 -55.25 -26.42
CA VAL A 887 22.01 -55.76 -27.76
C VAL A 887 21.63 -54.75 -28.83
N LYS A 888 20.41 -54.19 -28.79
CA LYS A 888 19.95 -53.16 -29.73
C LYS A 888 20.80 -51.88 -29.65
N ASP A 889 21.25 -51.51 -28.46
CA ASP A 889 22.14 -50.37 -28.20
C ASP A 889 23.62 -50.66 -28.52
N GLY A 890 23.96 -51.88 -28.97
CA GLY A 890 25.35 -52.28 -29.26
C GLY A 890 26.27 -52.43 -28.04
N ARG A 891 25.72 -52.36 -26.82
CA ARG A 891 26.47 -52.35 -25.55
C ARG A 891 26.52 -53.71 -24.83
N TYR A 892 25.89 -54.75 -25.38
CA TYR A 892 25.87 -56.09 -24.79
C TYR A 892 27.14 -56.89 -25.12
N VAL A 893 27.86 -57.31 -24.08
CA VAL A 893 29.04 -58.16 -24.19
C VAL A 893 28.62 -59.63 -24.16
N PHE A 894 28.81 -60.35 -25.27
CA PHE A 894 28.65 -61.80 -25.30
C PHE A 894 29.77 -62.47 -24.48
N LEU A 895 29.42 -62.98 -23.28
CA LEU A 895 30.34 -63.73 -22.41
C LEU A 895 30.92 -64.99 -23.08
N LEU A 896 30.20 -65.56 -24.05
CA LEU A 896 30.66 -66.67 -24.89
C LEU A 896 30.36 -66.34 -26.35
N ARG A 897 31.39 -66.30 -27.20
CA ARG A 897 31.29 -65.88 -28.61
C ARG A 897 31.10 -67.04 -29.60
N ASN A 898 31.12 -68.29 -29.14
CA ASN A 898 31.17 -69.47 -30.00
C ASN A 898 30.06 -70.46 -29.64
N LYS A 899 29.36 -71.03 -30.65
CA LYS A 899 28.13 -71.82 -30.42
C LYS A 899 28.39 -73.12 -29.66
N GLN A 900 29.57 -73.74 -29.87
CA GLN A 900 29.97 -74.96 -29.16
C GLN A 900 30.29 -74.70 -27.68
N SER A 901 30.97 -73.60 -27.34
CA SER A 901 31.28 -73.28 -25.94
C SER A 901 30.04 -72.88 -25.13
N LEU A 902 29.03 -72.29 -25.79
CA LEU A 902 27.71 -72.08 -25.18
C LEU A 902 27.03 -73.41 -24.83
N LEU A 903 27.05 -74.39 -25.73
CA LEU A 903 26.43 -75.70 -25.51
C LEU A 903 27.15 -76.53 -24.43
N SER A 904 28.47 -76.43 -24.28
CA SER A 904 29.19 -77.06 -23.17
C SER A 904 28.88 -76.43 -21.81
N GLU A 905 28.68 -75.11 -21.77
CA GLU A 905 28.32 -74.41 -20.53
C GLU A 905 26.85 -74.63 -20.15
N LEU A 906 25.94 -74.70 -21.12
CA LEU A 906 24.55 -75.11 -20.87
C LEU A 906 24.49 -76.50 -20.25
N LYS A 907 25.18 -77.51 -20.83
CA LYS A 907 25.27 -78.85 -20.24
C LYS A 907 25.85 -78.83 -18.82
N ARG A 908 26.94 -78.09 -18.59
CA ARG A 908 27.54 -77.94 -17.25
C ARG A 908 26.57 -77.35 -16.22
N LEU A 909 25.63 -76.50 -16.65
CA LEU A 909 24.58 -75.96 -15.78
C LEU A 909 23.41 -76.95 -15.60
N GLU A 910 23.01 -77.67 -16.64
CA GLU A 910 22.00 -78.74 -16.58
C GLU A 910 22.45 -79.88 -15.65
N ASP A 911 23.67 -80.39 -15.80
CA ASP A 911 24.29 -81.41 -14.94
C ASP A 911 24.33 -80.96 -13.48
N ARG A 912 24.63 -79.67 -13.25
CA ARG A 912 24.70 -79.08 -11.90
C ARG A 912 23.32 -78.87 -11.28
N LEU A 913 22.31 -78.51 -12.08
CA LEU A 913 20.92 -78.44 -11.63
C LEU A 913 20.35 -79.83 -11.31
N GLY A 914 20.64 -80.84 -12.14
CA GLY A 914 20.31 -82.24 -11.85
C GLY A 914 20.96 -82.73 -10.56
N SER A 915 22.23 -82.41 -10.34
CA SER A 915 22.95 -82.71 -9.09
C SER A 915 22.28 -82.08 -7.87
N ILE A 916 21.88 -80.81 -7.95
CA ILE A 916 21.17 -80.11 -6.87
C ILE A 916 19.77 -80.70 -6.64
N ASN A 917 19.06 -81.09 -7.71
CA ASN A 917 17.75 -81.73 -7.60
C ASN A 917 17.82 -83.10 -6.90
N ASN A 918 18.87 -83.88 -7.16
CA ASN A 918 19.11 -85.16 -6.47
C ASN A 918 19.42 -84.95 -4.98
N ILE A 919 20.24 -83.95 -4.63
CA ILE A 919 20.50 -83.57 -3.23
C ILE A 919 19.21 -83.14 -2.52
N LEU A 920 18.37 -82.34 -3.17
CA LEU A 920 17.07 -81.93 -2.63
C LEU A 920 16.09 -83.09 -2.44
N HIS A 921 16.13 -84.10 -3.31
CA HIS A 921 15.36 -85.34 -3.12
C HIS A 921 15.82 -86.11 -1.88
N HIS A 922 17.14 -86.26 -1.68
CA HIS A 922 17.69 -86.97 -0.53
C HIS A 922 17.36 -86.25 0.79
N VAL A 923 17.54 -84.93 0.86
CA VAL A 923 17.18 -84.11 2.04
C VAL A 923 15.67 -84.16 2.34
N LYS A 924 14.82 -84.32 1.32
CA LYS A 924 13.37 -84.47 1.47
C LYS A 924 12.95 -85.84 2.02
N GLU A 925 13.79 -86.86 1.87
CA GLU A 925 13.63 -88.20 2.47
C GLU A 925 14.17 -88.23 3.91
N GLU A 926 15.32 -87.62 4.17
CA GLU A 926 15.92 -87.54 5.51
C GLU A 926 15.13 -86.65 6.48
N TYR A 927 14.52 -85.55 6.01
CA TYR A 927 13.84 -84.56 6.86
C TYR A 927 12.39 -84.25 6.42
N PRO A 928 11.41 -85.14 6.70
CA PRO A 928 10.00 -84.94 6.34
C PRO A 928 9.39 -83.63 6.86
N GLN A 929 9.89 -83.12 7.99
CA GLN A 929 9.40 -81.89 8.64
C GLN A 929 9.55 -80.64 7.77
N PHE A 930 10.53 -80.59 6.86
CA PHE A 930 10.76 -79.45 5.96
C PHE A 930 10.14 -79.62 4.57
N GLN A 931 9.37 -80.70 4.34
CA GLN A 931 8.85 -81.05 3.03
C GLN A 931 8.01 -79.92 2.37
N GLY A 932 7.21 -79.18 3.14
CA GLY A 932 6.42 -78.04 2.66
C GLY A 932 7.25 -76.83 2.19
N ALA A 933 8.46 -76.64 2.74
CA ALA A 933 9.39 -75.61 2.30
C ALA A 933 10.22 -76.09 1.09
N LEU A 934 10.71 -77.33 1.14
CA LEU A 934 11.51 -77.94 0.08
C LEU A 934 10.72 -78.11 -1.23
N LEU A 935 9.40 -78.39 -1.16
CA LEU A 935 8.52 -78.45 -2.34
C LEU A 935 8.52 -77.16 -3.17
N LYS A 936 8.57 -75.98 -2.51
CA LYS A 936 8.58 -74.67 -3.18
C LYS A 936 9.91 -74.46 -3.95
N VAL A 937 11.01 -75.03 -3.47
CA VAL A 937 12.32 -75.03 -4.14
C VAL A 937 12.38 -76.07 -5.26
N SER A 938 11.92 -77.31 -5.02
CA SER A 938 11.95 -78.37 -6.05
C SER A 938 11.09 -78.01 -7.26
N GLN A 939 9.89 -77.46 -7.06
CA GLN A 939 9.03 -76.97 -8.15
C GLN A 939 9.71 -75.88 -8.99
N SER A 940 10.49 -74.99 -8.36
CA SER A 940 11.23 -73.94 -9.05
C SER A 940 12.35 -74.52 -9.93
N ILE A 941 13.04 -75.58 -9.46
CA ILE A 941 14.11 -76.25 -10.21
C ILE A 941 13.56 -77.14 -11.32
N THR A 942 12.46 -77.87 -11.10
CA THR A 942 11.80 -78.65 -12.17
C THR A 942 11.26 -77.76 -13.27
N ASN A 943 10.75 -76.56 -12.94
CA ASN A 943 10.32 -75.58 -13.94
C ASN A 943 11.51 -74.99 -14.74
N GLY A 944 12.71 -74.93 -14.15
CA GLY A 944 13.94 -74.56 -14.86
C GLY A 944 14.46 -75.67 -15.79
N LEU A 945 14.40 -76.93 -15.34
CA LEU A 945 14.80 -78.11 -16.13
C LEU A 945 13.78 -78.43 -17.24
N GLY A 946 12.50 -78.13 -17.04
CA GLY A 946 11.42 -78.35 -18.01
C GLY A 946 11.32 -77.34 -19.15
N SER A 947 12.36 -76.52 -19.40
CA SER A 947 12.31 -75.40 -20.36
C SER A 947 13.47 -75.35 -21.40
N PRO A 948 13.80 -76.44 -22.12
CA PRO A 948 14.31 -76.29 -23.48
C PRO A 948 13.15 -75.89 -24.42
N GLY A 949 13.29 -74.75 -25.12
CA GLY A 949 12.25 -74.18 -26.01
C GLY A 949 11.91 -75.04 -27.24
N PRO A 950 10.93 -74.62 -28.07
CA PRO A 950 10.78 -73.21 -28.50
C PRO A 950 10.13 -72.23 -27.52
#